data_AF-A0A975PGY9-F1
#
_entry.id   AF-A0A975PGY9-F1
#
_cell.length_a   1.000
_cell.length_b   1.000
_cell.length_c   1.000
_cell.angle_alpha   90.00
_cell.angle_beta   90.00
_cell.angle_gamma   90.00
#
_symmetry.space_group_name_H-M   'P 1'
#
loop_
_entity.id
_entity.type
_entity.pdbx_description
1 polymer ?
#
loop_
_entity_poly.entity_id
_entity_poly.type
_entity_poly.pdbx_seq_one_letter_code
_entity_poly.pdbx_strand_id
1 'polypeptide(L)'
;MSTLPSSPSGALLPKILVGICSCRAYPEKRAAVRETWLAEARPNIECRFFVGRGETALPGEADTIQLDADDSYHWLPEKVIAFFKHALATSDFEWLFKCDDDTYVALDRLTGLIDPAFQLIGSEYVQQRGSPSGGAGYFLPRDMVAKIAADRTLPLTGAEDVIIGEAAVRLGAKALGSARLRMSATPFPRPENEVVTAHWCSPDRLRAVHAIYRTDPIRITRYRHPYWHDDILFYESGHFVRRATACSGTWTTDTSGTRHLVWYDWEEQIQIPSPPAVRSRVFDALHHHWSDMVVLHPDGTFQRASTSCGGRWTEADGVLLLNWAQWPSDTLKAEGDGYRSDSLVLKEAPSLSDDWPERPLVSDERISRTGEWNGQCPDHGCYDFRLGNAIAELLARQGCRSVVDCGCGSGRYTSLLRVRGFEAMGFDGNLETDVLSKGTCRSKNLSRPVELPLSDAAISLEVGEHIPAEYEDAFLDNLVGATRSLLVLSWAVPGQGGRGHVNLRPNLHLEEQLKRRGMVRWHFAEHLLREQCSIGWFRNSLMVYRRSPQSEDTTTLFAFESHPDERSKREEIRRSILSHSDDRAQICFFAPEESGRLMDEADFIQVPLGEQRTPDAVLHGFLAQAVHSSDFSHLVISTTEHGSPVGTNGSNDGGSRWSREEVEQWVHRFNLGLKTPGPTHLTVGLAGGMGNQMFQYAYALRLARQFGLPLKTTFLPLGRAFALRMFGIEPDATPSSPFEKIEYWDSYPGPVGWTVAGRIRESSTPEVLIAGYFQNEEYFLPVADEIRRLFKIEPHLPISCGERLPVAIHVRRGDFLTVPQHQVCGMDYYRRAMELMRNLVHAPQFIVVSDDPDWCSAEFGGADDVFVCGIQNEAQAMATFAGCRAFILSNSTFGWWGAWLANAAPVIAPDRFLNSREWQAWPDRWITIPASLSSPPKGPVPVVVGAKSNGGKEAVVTEHLPIRLGLLFLTRQDLNHPQLWKQFIDSADGEVAVFVHPKHPAEIRTPWLKEHVIRELHPTNWGDASLVRAMLALLKEAFRDATVTHFALLSESCIPIKAWHQIKTALQSDPRSRIDEQTIDRMSGSHRGRFQSSSRVLSSSWRVHSQWVLLDRQAASEILLAGRLNDFGNVFAADEHYFGTMLASRGYPDDKLNRSSAIWIRWAGSPVSFEHLDEALIEELRRFPGFFARKFPPQADIQSVRFSED
;
A
#
# COMPACT_ATOMS: atom_id res chain seq x y z
N MET A 1 -39.10 28.95 6.11
CA MET A 1 -40.12 28.27 6.92
C MET A 1 -41.29 27.87 6.03
N SER A 2 -41.29 26.64 5.52
CA SER A 2 -42.46 25.99 4.91
C SER A 2 -42.79 24.78 5.76
N THR A 3 -44.05 24.70 6.17
CA THR A 3 -44.64 23.75 7.10
C THR A 3 -44.53 22.30 6.61
N LEU A 4 -43.90 21.43 7.41
CA LEU A 4 -44.00 19.98 7.28
C LEU A 4 -45.45 19.53 7.57
N PRO A 5 -46.00 18.56 6.82
CA PRO A 5 -47.34 18.05 7.09
C PRO A 5 -47.36 17.23 8.39
N SER A 6 -48.38 17.46 9.21
CA SER A 6 -48.65 16.72 10.44
C SER A 6 -48.94 15.25 10.13
N SER A 7 -48.13 14.34 10.67
CA SER A 7 -48.31 12.89 10.60
C SER A 7 -49.60 12.44 11.32
N PRO A 8 -50.30 11.41 10.82
CA PRO A 8 -51.52 10.90 11.45
C PRO A 8 -51.18 10.21 12.79
N SER A 9 -51.90 10.59 13.84
CA SER A 9 -51.90 9.95 15.15
C SER A 9 -52.46 8.52 15.09
N GLY A 10 -51.69 7.51 15.55
CA GLY A 10 -52.25 6.27 16.10
C GLY A 10 -51.64 4.92 15.71
N ALA A 11 -50.70 4.81 14.77
CA ALA A 11 -50.08 3.52 14.43
C ALA A 11 -48.86 3.23 15.32
N LEU A 12 -48.81 2.05 15.95
CA LEU A 12 -47.61 1.56 16.65
C LEU A 12 -46.46 1.42 15.63
N LEU A 13 -45.31 2.05 15.91
CA LEU A 13 -44.13 1.94 15.06
C LEU A 13 -43.57 0.50 15.12
N PRO A 14 -43.07 -0.06 14.01
CA PRO A 14 -42.55 -1.43 13.98
C PRO A 14 -41.31 -1.56 14.87
N LYS A 15 -41.16 -2.72 15.52
CA LYS A 15 -39.96 -3.05 16.31
C LYS A 15 -38.80 -3.42 15.38
N ILE A 16 -37.70 -2.67 15.48
CA ILE A 16 -36.49 -2.86 14.67
C ILE A 16 -35.32 -3.29 15.56
N LEU A 17 -34.59 -4.32 15.15
CA LEU A 17 -33.26 -4.62 15.69
C LEU A 17 -32.20 -4.17 14.69
N VAL A 18 -31.35 -3.23 15.09
CA VAL A 18 -30.13 -2.84 14.38
C VAL A 18 -28.98 -3.69 14.89
N GLY A 19 -28.52 -4.63 14.06
CA GLY A 19 -27.36 -5.46 14.36
C GLY A 19 -26.10 -4.96 13.68
N ILE A 20 -25.10 -4.62 14.49
CA ILE A 20 -23.86 -4.00 14.03
C ILE A 20 -22.77 -5.06 14.07
N CYS A 21 -22.33 -5.53 12.91
CA CYS A 21 -21.21 -6.46 12.82
C CYS A 21 -19.90 -5.70 13.11
N SER A 22 -19.15 -6.17 14.11
CA SER A 22 -17.88 -5.57 14.51
C SER A 22 -16.84 -6.66 14.80
N CYS A 23 -15.60 -6.25 15.03
CA CYS A 23 -14.49 -7.10 15.42
C CYS A 23 -13.89 -6.62 16.74
N ARG A 24 -13.44 -7.55 17.58
CA ARG A 24 -12.81 -7.27 18.88
C ARG A 24 -11.62 -6.31 18.77
N ALA A 25 -10.91 -6.32 17.64
CA ALA A 25 -9.73 -5.50 17.38
C ALA A 25 -10.00 -3.99 17.26
N TYR A 26 -11.27 -3.55 17.11
CA TYR A 26 -11.62 -2.14 16.83
C TYR A 26 -12.55 -1.52 17.89
N PRO A 27 -12.11 -1.41 19.16
CA PRO A 27 -12.91 -0.77 20.21
C PRO A 27 -13.23 0.71 19.90
N GLU A 28 -12.35 1.42 19.19
CA GLU A 28 -12.52 2.82 18.81
C GLU A 28 -13.68 3.05 17.84
N LYS A 29 -13.95 2.10 16.93
CA LYS A 29 -15.10 2.18 16.02
C LYS A 29 -16.41 2.03 16.77
N ARG A 30 -16.49 1.03 17.67
CA ARG A 30 -17.67 0.83 18.52
C ARG A 30 -17.92 2.03 19.42
N ALA A 31 -16.86 2.62 19.98
CA ALA A 31 -16.95 3.86 20.75
C ALA A 31 -17.54 5.02 19.92
N ALA A 32 -17.06 5.24 18.70
CA ALA A 32 -17.59 6.31 17.85
C ALA A 32 -19.06 6.10 17.44
N VAL A 33 -19.48 4.86 17.19
CA VAL A 33 -20.90 4.55 16.96
C VAL A 33 -21.73 4.85 18.21
N ARG A 34 -21.25 4.46 19.40
CA ARG A 34 -21.88 4.78 20.71
C ARG A 34 -22.03 6.28 20.94
N GLU A 35 -20.99 7.04 20.65
CA GLU A 35 -20.94 8.49 20.82
C GLU A 35 -21.82 9.26 19.84
N THR A 36 -22.30 8.61 18.78
CA THR A 36 -23.05 9.27 17.70
C THR A 36 -24.47 8.74 17.60
N TRP A 37 -24.81 8.07 16.50
CA TRP A 37 -26.20 7.70 16.20
C TRP A 37 -26.77 6.64 17.14
N LEU A 38 -25.95 5.81 17.78
CA LEU A 38 -26.43 4.82 18.74
C LEU A 38 -26.96 5.47 20.03
N ALA A 39 -26.40 6.62 20.43
CA ALA A 39 -26.88 7.39 21.58
C ALA A 39 -28.34 7.85 21.42
N GLU A 40 -28.87 7.81 20.20
CA GLU A 40 -30.23 8.25 19.85
C GLU A 40 -31.20 7.08 19.64
N ALA A 41 -30.86 5.88 20.14
CA ALA A 41 -31.73 4.72 20.09
C ALA A 41 -33.12 5.04 20.65
N ARG A 42 -34.15 4.54 19.96
CA ARG A 42 -35.57 4.82 20.27
C ARG A 42 -36.22 3.59 20.91
N PRO A 43 -37.34 3.73 21.64
CA PRO A 43 -38.00 2.58 22.28
C PRO A 43 -38.37 1.44 21.33
N ASN A 44 -38.64 1.74 20.06
CA ASN A 44 -38.95 0.75 19.03
C ASN A 44 -37.73 0.28 18.21
N ILE A 45 -36.52 0.75 18.53
CA ILE A 45 -35.28 0.42 17.82
C ILE A 45 -34.23 -0.06 18.84
N GLU A 46 -34.06 -1.38 18.92
CA GLU A 46 -32.96 -1.98 19.68
C GLU A 46 -31.69 -1.99 18.83
N CYS A 47 -30.53 -1.66 19.41
CA CYS A 47 -29.26 -1.70 18.70
C CYS A 47 -28.25 -2.54 19.49
N ARG A 48 -27.53 -3.45 18.81
CA ARG A 48 -26.55 -4.35 19.43
C ARG A 48 -25.35 -4.56 18.52
N PHE A 49 -24.16 -4.64 19.10
CA PHE A 49 -22.96 -5.10 18.40
C PHE A 49 -22.85 -6.62 18.47
N PHE A 50 -22.32 -7.22 17.42
CA PHE A 50 -22.04 -8.66 17.35
C PHE A 50 -20.59 -8.88 16.97
N VAL A 51 -19.84 -9.54 17.86
CA VAL A 51 -18.40 -9.82 17.73
C VAL A 51 -18.14 -11.33 17.80
N GLY A 52 -17.07 -11.81 17.16
CA GLY A 52 -16.69 -13.23 17.20
C GLY A 52 -16.08 -13.69 18.54
N ARG A 53 -15.68 -14.97 18.57
CA ARG A 53 -15.18 -15.68 19.75
C ARG A 53 -13.98 -14.97 20.38
N GLY A 54 -13.92 -14.92 21.71
CA GLY A 54 -12.75 -14.48 22.48
C GLY A 54 -12.71 -15.10 23.89
N GLU A 55 -11.50 -15.27 24.43
CA GLU A 55 -11.28 -15.94 25.72
C GLU A 55 -11.79 -15.15 26.93
N THR A 56 -11.91 -13.82 26.79
CA THR A 56 -12.38 -12.91 27.84
C THR A 56 -13.63 -12.15 27.41
N ALA A 57 -14.58 -11.95 28.32
CA ALA A 57 -15.69 -11.03 28.10
C ALA A 57 -15.14 -9.61 27.88
N LEU A 58 -15.74 -8.83 26.98
CA LEU A 58 -15.39 -7.43 26.78
C LEU A 58 -15.92 -6.60 27.98
N PRO A 59 -15.06 -6.14 28.90
CA PRO A 59 -15.52 -5.50 30.12
C PRO A 59 -16.14 -4.13 29.80
N GLY A 60 -17.36 -3.87 30.25
CA GLY A 60 -18.01 -2.57 30.11
C GLY A 60 -18.81 -2.34 28.82
N GLU A 61 -18.96 -3.35 27.94
CA GLU A 61 -19.67 -3.22 26.66
C GLU A 61 -21.01 -4.01 26.67
N ALA A 62 -22.01 -3.55 27.45
CA ALA A 62 -23.29 -4.26 27.66
C ALA A 62 -24.19 -4.39 26.42
N ASP A 63 -23.93 -3.61 25.38
CA ASP A 63 -24.57 -3.64 24.06
C ASP A 63 -23.89 -4.59 23.08
N THR A 64 -22.80 -5.25 23.48
CA THR A 64 -21.97 -6.11 22.63
C THR A 64 -22.16 -7.58 22.97
N ILE A 65 -22.60 -8.34 21.98
CA ILE A 65 -22.87 -9.76 22.06
C ILE A 65 -21.69 -10.52 21.45
N GLN A 66 -21.09 -11.40 22.24
CA GLN A 66 -20.10 -12.33 21.78
C GLN A 66 -20.76 -13.58 21.18
N LEU A 67 -20.38 -13.91 19.95
CA LEU A 67 -20.86 -15.06 19.22
C LEU A 67 -19.80 -16.16 19.20
N ASP A 68 -20.27 -17.41 19.15
CA ASP A 68 -19.40 -18.56 18.94
C ASP A 68 -19.10 -18.74 17.43
N ALA A 69 -18.40 -17.77 16.84
CA ALA A 69 -18.00 -17.74 15.44
C ALA A 69 -16.64 -17.04 15.30
N ASP A 70 -15.85 -17.36 14.27
CA ASP A 70 -14.54 -16.74 14.05
C ASP A 70 -14.69 -15.23 13.76
N ASP A 71 -13.76 -14.42 14.27
CA ASP A 71 -13.87 -12.96 14.22
C ASP A 71 -13.27 -12.34 12.94
N SER A 72 -12.68 -13.14 12.05
CA SER A 72 -12.07 -12.67 10.80
C SER A 72 -13.09 -12.41 9.69
N TYR A 73 -12.67 -11.64 8.68
CA TYR A 73 -13.49 -11.31 7.52
C TYR A 73 -13.86 -12.55 6.68
N HIS A 74 -13.01 -13.58 6.66
CA HIS A 74 -13.24 -14.79 5.87
C HIS A 74 -14.50 -15.57 6.33
N TRP A 75 -14.75 -15.57 7.64
CA TRP A 75 -15.84 -16.29 8.31
C TRP A 75 -17.05 -15.38 8.63
N LEU A 76 -17.14 -14.22 7.97
CA LEU A 76 -18.23 -13.28 8.20
C LEU A 76 -19.63 -13.87 7.96
N PRO A 77 -19.87 -14.75 6.96
CA PRO A 77 -21.17 -15.42 6.80
C PRO A 77 -21.55 -16.30 8.00
N GLU A 78 -20.61 -17.07 8.55
CA GLU A 78 -20.80 -17.84 9.78
C GLU A 78 -21.20 -16.93 10.95
N LYS A 79 -20.48 -15.80 11.11
CA LYS A 79 -20.76 -14.81 12.15
C LYS A 79 -22.15 -14.20 12.00
N VAL A 80 -22.57 -13.84 10.78
CA VAL A 80 -23.91 -13.27 10.54
C VAL A 80 -25.02 -14.30 10.76
N ILE A 81 -24.81 -15.57 10.40
CA ILE A 81 -25.75 -16.64 10.70
C ILE A 81 -25.86 -16.86 12.22
N ALA A 82 -24.74 -16.84 12.94
CA ALA A 82 -24.72 -16.93 14.41
C ALA A 82 -25.42 -15.72 15.05
N PHE A 83 -25.19 -14.52 14.53
CA PHE A 83 -25.93 -13.30 14.89
C PHE A 83 -27.43 -13.49 14.69
N PHE A 84 -27.89 -13.92 13.51
CA PHE A 84 -29.32 -14.12 13.24
C PHE A 84 -29.96 -15.12 14.21
N LYS A 85 -29.29 -16.24 14.49
CA LYS A 85 -29.75 -17.22 15.48
C LYS A 85 -29.85 -16.61 16.88
N HIS A 86 -28.85 -15.84 17.30
CA HIS A 86 -28.87 -15.16 18.58
C HIS A 86 -30.03 -14.16 18.65
N ALA A 87 -30.15 -13.28 17.65
CA ALA A 87 -31.20 -12.27 17.56
C ALA A 87 -32.61 -12.89 17.62
N LEU A 88 -32.86 -13.99 16.91
CA LEU A 88 -34.14 -14.70 16.95
C LEU A 88 -34.45 -15.25 18.35
N ALA A 89 -33.43 -15.64 19.12
CA ALA A 89 -33.59 -16.20 20.45
C ALA A 89 -33.75 -15.13 21.55
N THR A 90 -33.14 -13.95 21.39
CA THR A 90 -33.00 -12.97 22.48
C THR A 90 -33.73 -11.64 22.26
N SER A 91 -34.06 -11.28 21.01
CA SER A 91 -34.69 -10.00 20.68
C SER A 91 -36.08 -10.18 20.07
N ASP A 92 -37.02 -9.32 20.50
CA ASP A 92 -38.40 -9.24 20.00
C ASP A 92 -38.50 -8.14 18.92
N PHE A 93 -37.99 -8.45 17.72
CA PHE A 93 -38.01 -7.56 16.56
C PHE A 93 -38.94 -8.07 15.46
N GLU A 94 -39.56 -7.15 14.72
CA GLU A 94 -40.30 -7.44 13.48
C GLU A 94 -39.38 -7.35 12.26
N TRP A 95 -38.45 -6.40 12.28
CA TRP A 95 -37.47 -6.15 11.23
C TRP A 95 -36.05 -6.11 11.78
N LEU A 96 -35.11 -6.73 11.08
CA LEU A 96 -33.68 -6.68 11.40
C LEU A 96 -32.98 -5.82 10.35
N PHE A 97 -32.27 -4.80 10.80
CA PHE A 97 -31.35 -4.01 9.99
C PHE A 97 -29.91 -4.40 10.31
N LYS A 98 -29.19 -5.02 9.38
CA LYS A 98 -27.76 -5.34 9.56
C LYS A 98 -26.92 -4.22 8.96
N CYS A 99 -25.88 -3.78 9.65
CA CYS A 99 -24.85 -2.88 9.11
C CYS A 99 -23.46 -3.17 9.72
N ASP A 100 -22.45 -2.47 9.24
CA ASP A 100 -21.06 -2.57 9.72
C ASP A 100 -20.71 -1.43 10.70
N ASP A 101 -19.61 -1.59 11.47
CA ASP A 101 -19.17 -0.65 12.50
C ASP A 101 -18.53 0.66 12.01
N ASP A 102 -18.39 0.82 10.69
CA ASP A 102 -17.96 2.03 9.98
C ASP A 102 -19.10 2.66 9.16
N THR A 103 -20.34 2.45 9.60
CA THR A 103 -21.56 2.96 8.94
C THR A 103 -22.31 3.93 9.84
N TYR A 104 -22.58 5.14 9.36
CA TYR A 104 -23.49 6.08 10.02
C TYR A 104 -24.95 5.72 9.67
N VAL A 105 -25.83 5.67 10.67
CA VAL A 105 -27.25 5.34 10.47
C VAL A 105 -28.16 6.41 11.08
N ALA A 106 -28.98 7.07 10.26
CA ALA A 106 -30.02 7.98 10.74
C ALA A 106 -31.23 7.18 11.27
N LEU A 107 -31.17 6.77 12.54
CA LEU A 107 -32.16 5.89 13.18
C LEU A 107 -33.61 6.38 13.04
N ASP A 108 -33.81 7.70 13.06
CA ASP A 108 -35.12 8.34 12.93
C ASP A 108 -35.77 8.19 11.54
N ARG A 109 -34.99 7.79 10.53
CA ARG A 109 -35.45 7.57 9.16
C ARG A 109 -35.60 6.10 8.77
N LEU A 110 -35.14 5.17 9.61
CA LEU A 110 -35.16 3.73 9.33
C LEU A 110 -36.57 3.17 9.09
N THR A 111 -37.55 3.60 9.90
CA THR A 111 -38.95 3.15 9.75
C THR A 111 -39.54 3.54 8.39
N GLY A 112 -39.09 4.66 7.80
CA GLY A 112 -39.51 5.12 6.48
C GLY A 112 -38.84 4.39 5.32
N LEU A 113 -37.97 3.41 5.56
CA LEU A 113 -37.46 2.49 4.53
C LEU A 113 -38.27 1.20 4.43
N ILE A 114 -39.07 0.89 5.45
CA ILE A 114 -39.80 -0.37 5.51
C ILE A 114 -40.99 -0.29 4.55
N ASP A 115 -40.99 -1.21 3.59
CA ASP A 115 -42.15 -1.50 2.75
C ASP A 115 -42.49 -3.00 2.94
N PRO A 116 -43.61 -3.34 3.61
CA PRO A 116 -44.01 -4.71 3.85
C PRO A 116 -44.21 -5.57 2.59
N ALA A 117 -44.32 -4.95 1.40
CA ALA A 117 -44.37 -5.67 0.14
C ALA A 117 -43.05 -6.38 -0.22
N PHE A 118 -41.93 -5.98 0.40
CA PHE A 118 -40.59 -6.48 0.13
C PHE A 118 -39.98 -7.14 1.37
N GLN A 119 -39.29 -8.27 1.19
CA GLN A 119 -38.68 -9.04 2.29
C GLN A 119 -37.16 -8.91 2.33
N LEU A 120 -36.57 -8.19 1.36
CA LEU A 120 -35.17 -7.79 1.38
C LEU A 120 -35.08 -6.34 0.92
N ILE A 121 -34.66 -5.43 1.79
CA ILE A 121 -34.49 -4.02 1.42
C ILE A 121 -33.03 -3.66 1.61
N GLY A 122 -32.34 -3.31 0.53
CA GLY A 122 -30.91 -3.02 0.55
C GLY A 122 -30.57 -1.77 -0.25
N SER A 123 -29.28 -1.54 -0.48
CA SER A 123 -28.83 -0.50 -1.40
C SER A 123 -29.40 -0.70 -2.82
N GLU A 124 -29.32 0.33 -3.67
CA GLU A 124 -29.78 0.30 -5.06
C GLU A 124 -29.22 -0.90 -5.88
N TYR A 125 -28.12 -1.49 -5.44
CA TYR A 125 -27.50 -2.66 -6.06
C TYR A 125 -28.27 -3.97 -5.85
N VAL A 126 -29.14 -4.05 -4.83
CA VAL A 126 -29.83 -5.32 -4.50
C VAL A 126 -30.70 -5.83 -5.64
N GLN A 127 -31.35 -4.92 -6.36
CA GLN A 127 -32.20 -5.28 -7.50
C GLN A 127 -31.38 -5.68 -8.72
N GLN A 128 -30.16 -5.16 -8.87
CA GLN A 128 -29.29 -5.44 -10.02
C GLN A 128 -28.41 -6.67 -9.83
N ARG A 129 -27.98 -6.94 -8.59
CA ARG A 129 -26.93 -7.93 -8.28
C ARG A 129 -27.38 -9.01 -7.30
N GLY A 130 -28.56 -8.89 -6.70
CA GLY A 130 -29.02 -9.78 -5.63
C GLY A 130 -28.35 -9.55 -4.27
N SER A 131 -27.21 -8.84 -4.21
CA SER A 131 -26.55 -8.47 -2.96
C SER A 131 -27.11 -7.15 -2.40
N PRO A 132 -27.63 -7.14 -1.15
CA PRO A 132 -28.19 -5.96 -0.52
C PRO A 132 -27.14 -4.95 -0.03
N SER A 133 -25.89 -5.40 -0.02
CA SER A 133 -24.70 -4.77 0.53
C SER A 133 -24.64 -4.68 2.05
N GLY A 134 -23.63 -5.34 2.61
CA GLY A 134 -23.44 -5.44 4.06
C GLY A 134 -23.08 -4.10 4.71
N GLY A 135 -22.39 -3.22 3.98
CA GLY A 135 -21.89 -1.95 4.48
C GLY A 135 -22.95 -0.86 4.60
N ALA A 136 -23.66 -0.49 3.52
CA ALA A 136 -24.78 0.46 3.59
C ALA A 136 -25.91 -0.03 4.50
N GLY A 137 -25.94 -1.33 4.74
CA GLY A 137 -26.88 -2.05 5.56
C GLY A 137 -28.13 -2.48 4.81
N TYR A 138 -28.85 -3.43 5.40
CA TYR A 138 -30.03 -4.02 4.77
C TYR A 138 -31.06 -4.54 5.77
N PHE A 139 -32.33 -4.57 5.35
CA PHE A 139 -33.47 -5.07 6.12
C PHE A 139 -33.88 -6.47 5.71
N LEU A 140 -34.23 -7.26 6.73
CA LEU A 140 -34.94 -8.53 6.60
C LEU A 140 -36.07 -8.58 7.63
N PRO A 141 -37.29 -9.04 7.28
CA PRO A 141 -38.33 -9.33 8.25
C PRO A 141 -37.95 -10.58 9.05
N ARG A 142 -38.46 -10.68 10.28
CA ARG A 142 -38.13 -11.77 11.22
C ARG A 142 -38.31 -13.17 10.62
N ASP A 143 -39.35 -13.39 9.82
CA ASP A 143 -39.59 -14.69 9.18
C ASP A 143 -38.52 -15.06 8.15
N MET A 144 -38.01 -14.07 7.40
CA MET A 144 -36.92 -14.27 6.45
C MET A 144 -35.60 -14.53 7.17
N VAL A 145 -35.31 -13.79 8.26
CA VAL A 145 -34.17 -14.06 9.14
C VAL A 145 -34.22 -15.49 9.66
N ALA A 146 -35.40 -15.97 10.09
CA ALA A 146 -35.59 -17.35 10.56
C ALA A 146 -35.36 -18.40 9.46
N LYS A 147 -35.85 -18.16 8.24
CA LYS A 147 -35.63 -19.06 7.10
C LYS A 147 -34.16 -19.15 6.74
N ILE A 148 -33.45 -18.02 6.68
CA ILE A 148 -32.01 -17.95 6.37
C ILE A 148 -31.19 -18.63 7.47
N ALA A 149 -31.47 -18.32 8.74
CA ALA A 149 -30.77 -18.91 9.88
C ALA A 149 -30.96 -20.45 9.99
N ALA A 150 -32.06 -20.98 9.48
CA ALA A 150 -32.36 -22.40 9.44
C ALA A 150 -31.73 -23.13 8.23
N ASP A 151 -31.25 -22.39 7.23
CA ASP A 151 -30.71 -22.96 6.00
C ASP A 151 -29.29 -23.50 6.19
N ARG A 152 -29.17 -24.83 6.22
CA ARG A 152 -27.89 -25.53 6.42
C ARG A 152 -27.04 -25.62 5.14
N THR A 153 -27.54 -25.14 4.00
CA THR A 153 -26.84 -25.18 2.72
C THR A 153 -26.00 -23.93 2.46
N LEU A 154 -26.10 -22.92 3.32
CA LEU A 154 -25.36 -21.68 3.17
C LEU A 154 -23.85 -21.88 3.36
N PRO A 155 -23.01 -21.34 2.46
CA PRO A 155 -21.58 -21.26 2.69
C PRO A 155 -21.28 -20.47 3.97
N LEU A 156 -20.39 -21.02 4.82
CA LEU A 156 -19.97 -20.38 6.07
C LEU A 156 -18.83 -19.36 5.88
N THR A 157 -18.23 -19.33 4.68
CA THR A 157 -17.14 -18.41 4.32
C THR A 157 -17.43 -17.70 3.01
N GLY A 158 -16.87 -16.50 2.84
CA GLY A 158 -17.03 -15.68 1.63
C GLY A 158 -17.71 -14.32 1.87
N ALA A 159 -18.25 -13.73 0.81
CA ALA A 159 -18.93 -12.44 0.87
C ALA A 159 -20.34 -12.59 1.46
N GLU A 160 -20.47 -12.20 2.72
CA GLU A 160 -21.69 -12.34 3.52
C GLU A 160 -22.93 -11.75 2.85
N ASP A 161 -22.85 -10.52 2.35
CA ASP A 161 -23.96 -9.82 1.74
C ASP A 161 -24.49 -10.52 0.48
N VAL A 162 -23.60 -11.01 -0.38
CA VAL A 162 -23.97 -11.82 -1.56
C VAL A 162 -24.67 -13.11 -1.11
N ILE A 163 -24.10 -13.82 -0.13
CA ILE A 163 -24.64 -15.09 0.36
C ILE A 163 -26.04 -14.90 0.98
N ILE A 164 -26.21 -13.89 1.84
CA ILE A 164 -27.49 -13.58 2.48
C ILE A 164 -28.52 -13.08 1.46
N GLY A 165 -28.10 -12.26 0.51
CA GLY A 165 -28.96 -11.78 -0.58
C GLY A 165 -29.48 -12.91 -1.47
N GLU A 166 -28.59 -13.78 -1.94
CA GLU A 166 -28.94 -14.97 -2.74
C GLU A 166 -29.84 -15.92 -1.95
N ALA A 167 -29.56 -16.13 -0.67
CA ALA A 167 -30.38 -16.95 0.21
C ALA A 167 -31.80 -16.39 0.33
N ALA A 168 -31.93 -15.09 0.60
CA ALA A 168 -33.23 -14.43 0.72
C ALA A 168 -34.05 -14.57 -0.57
N VAL A 169 -33.44 -14.29 -1.73
CA VAL A 169 -34.11 -14.41 -3.04
C VAL A 169 -34.51 -15.85 -3.33
N ARG A 170 -33.63 -16.82 -3.06
CA ARG A 170 -33.92 -18.26 -3.19
C ARG A 170 -35.10 -18.69 -2.30
N LEU A 171 -35.20 -18.11 -1.11
CA LEU A 171 -36.27 -18.35 -0.15
C LEU A 171 -37.55 -17.54 -0.44
N GLY A 172 -37.62 -16.88 -1.60
CA GLY A 172 -38.81 -16.19 -2.10
C GLY A 172 -38.93 -14.73 -1.70
N ALA A 173 -37.85 -14.09 -1.21
CA ALA A 173 -37.87 -12.67 -0.87
C ALA A 173 -38.03 -11.81 -2.13
N LYS A 174 -38.95 -10.84 -2.09
CA LYS A 174 -38.95 -9.72 -3.03
C LYS A 174 -37.96 -8.65 -2.56
N ALA A 175 -37.08 -8.22 -3.46
CA ALA A 175 -36.03 -7.25 -3.14
C ALA A 175 -36.39 -5.82 -3.56
N LEU A 176 -36.11 -4.85 -2.68
CA LEU A 176 -36.24 -3.41 -2.92
C LEU A 176 -34.88 -2.73 -2.76
N GLY A 177 -34.44 -2.06 -3.81
CA GLY A 177 -33.24 -1.21 -3.78
C GLY A 177 -33.60 0.20 -3.35
N SER A 178 -32.86 0.75 -2.40
CA SER A 178 -33.04 2.12 -1.93
C SER A 178 -31.77 2.94 -2.14
N ALA A 179 -31.88 4.01 -2.93
CA ALA A 179 -30.80 4.99 -3.11
C ALA A 179 -30.50 5.79 -1.83
N ARG A 180 -31.33 5.64 -0.79
CA ARG A 180 -31.16 6.24 0.55
C ARG A 180 -30.15 5.45 1.40
N LEU A 181 -29.82 4.21 1.03
CA LEU A 181 -28.80 3.37 1.67
C LEU A 181 -27.49 3.47 0.86
N ARG A 182 -26.50 4.23 1.34
CA ARG A 182 -25.31 4.61 0.55
C ARG A 182 -24.10 3.76 0.88
N MET A 183 -23.47 3.22 -0.17
CA MET A 183 -22.21 2.46 -0.10
C MET A 183 -20.94 3.32 -0.04
N SER A 184 -21.10 4.62 0.13
CA SER A 184 -20.02 5.59 0.14
C SER A 184 -20.19 6.54 1.31
N ALA A 185 -19.10 7.20 1.67
CA ALA A 185 -19.09 8.15 2.78
C ALA A 185 -19.71 9.51 2.40
N THR A 186 -20.00 9.71 1.11
CA THR A 186 -20.69 10.86 0.53
C THR A 186 -21.59 10.38 -0.62
N PRO A 187 -22.85 10.86 -0.74
CA PRO A 187 -23.57 11.72 0.17
C PRO A 187 -23.92 10.98 1.48
N PHE A 188 -24.05 11.74 2.57
CA PHE A 188 -24.41 11.25 3.90
C PHE A 188 -25.71 11.92 4.41
N PRO A 189 -26.34 11.40 5.49
CA PRO A 189 -27.55 12.00 6.05
C PRO A 189 -27.38 13.48 6.43
N ARG A 190 -28.27 14.33 5.91
CA ARG A 190 -28.35 15.77 6.23
C ARG A 190 -29.82 16.18 6.41
N PRO A 191 -30.13 17.28 7.11
CA PRO A 191 -31.49 17.77 7.27
C PRO A 191 -32.21 17.98 5.93
N GLU A 192 -31.46 18.37 4.88
CA GLU A 192 -32.02 18.76 3.57
C GLU A 192 -32.13 17.60 2.57
N ASN A 193 -31.70 16.38 2.93
CA ASN A 193 -31.82 15.20 2.06
C ASN A 193 -32.55 14.06 2.77
N GLU A 194 -32.85 12.98 2.03
CA GLU A 194 -33.52 11.79 2.58
C GLU A 194 -32.58 10.58 2.79
N VAL A 195 -31.26 10.80 2.70
CA VAL A 195 -30.25 9.75 2.90
C VAL A 195 -30.36 9.18 4.32
N VAL A 196 -30.27 7.86 4.44
CA VAL A 196 -30.41 7.14 5.72
C VAL A 196 -29.06 6.62 6.22
N THR A 197 -28.22 6.08 5.35
CA THR A 197 -26.89 5.58 5.74
C THR A 197 -25.76 6.18 4.92
N ALA A 198 -24.56 6.21 5.51
CA ALA A 198 -23.29 6.48 4.86
C ALA A 198 -22.25 5.47 5.35
N HIS A 199 -21.50 4.86 4.44
CA HIS A 199 -20.55 3.79 4.73
C HIS A 199 -19.10 4.22 4.49
N TRP A 200 -18.11 3.44 4.96
CA TRP A 200 -16.68 3.82 4.99
C TRP A 200 -16.41 5.09 5.80
N CYS A 201 -17.14 5.28 6.90
CA CYS A 201 -16.94 6.39 7.81
C CYS A 201 -15.88 6.02 8.86
N SER A 202 -14.79 6.79 8.90
CA SER A 202 -13.88 6.77 10.05
C SER A 202 -14.61 7.24 11.32
N PRO A 203 -14.10 6.92 12.53
CA PRO A 203 -14.63 7.45 13.79
C PRO A 203 -14.93 8.95 13.78
N ASP A 204 -14.00 9.76 13.27
CA ASP A 204 -14.17 11.22 13.18
C ASP A 204 -15.25 11.62 12.17
N ARG A 205 -15.38 10.87 11.08
CA ARG A 205 -16.42 11.12 10.09
C ARG A 205 -17.80 10.77 10.62
N LEU A 206 -17.95 9.70 11.42
CA LEU A 206 -19.21 9.39 12.11
C LEU A 206 -19.65 10.58 12.98
N ARG A 207 -18.72 11.14 13.78
CA ARG A 207 -18.97 12.31 14.62
C ARG A 207 -19.31 13.55 13.80
N ALA A 208 -18.62 13.78 12.69
CA ALA A 208 -18.87 14.92 11.82
C ALA A 208 -20.26 14.84 11.16
N VAL A 209 -20.62 13.68 10.59
CA VAL A 209 -21.94 13.44 10.01
C VAL A 209 -23.02 13.65 11.07
N HIS A 210 -22.80 13.14 12.29
CA HIS A 210 -23.72 13.34 13.41
C HIS A 210 -23.96 14.82 13.73
N ALA A 211 -22.87 15.58 13.89
CA ALA A 211 -22.93 17.01 14.21
C ALA A 211 -23.64 17.80 13.10
N ILE A 212 -23.32 17.53 11.84
CA ILE A 212 -23.96 18.16 10.67
C ILE A 212 -25.44 17.79 10.58
N TYR A 213 -25.80 16.54 10.87
CA TYR A 213 -27.20 16.08 10.80
C TYR A 213 -28.11 16.74 11.85
N ARG A 214 -27.53 17.19 12.97
CA ARG A 214 -28.27 17.73 14.13
C ARG A 214 -28.24 19.24 14.26
N THR A 215 -27.45 19.95 13.47
CA THR A 215 -27.28 21.39 13.60
C THR A 215 -27.56 22.11 12.30
N ASP A 216 -28.05 23.35 12.40
CA ASP A 216 -28.18 24.23 11.25
C ASP A 216 -26.83 24.88 10.92
N PRO A 217 -26.56 25.20 9.64
CA PRO A 217 -25.35 25.90 9.27
C PRO A 217 -25.35 27.32 9.84
N ILE A 218 -24.29 27.68 10.57
CA ILE A 218 -24.08 29.03 11.11
C ILE A 218 -23.76 30.06 10.01
N ARG A 219 -23.29 29.61 8.84
CA ARG A 219 -23.01 30.49 7.69
C ARG A 219 -23.07 29.73 6.37
N ILE A 220 -23.59 30.38 5.34
CA ILE A 220 -23.56 29.91 3.96
C ILE A 220 -22.74 30.90 3.15
N THR A 221 -21.71 30.43 2.45
CA THR A 221 -20.82 31.26 1.63
C THR A 221 -20.80 30.74 0.20
N ARG A 222 -21.17 31.58 -0.76
CA ARG A 222 -21.08 31.22 -2.18
C ARG A 222 -19.63 31.28 -2.62
N TYR A 223 -19.11 30.18 -3.14
CA TYR A 223 -17.70 30.02 -3.47
C TYR A 223 -17.51 29.62 -4.93
N ARG A 224 -16.47 30.22 -5.55
CA ARG A 224 -16.09 30.01 -6.95
C ARG A 224 -14.66 29.46 -6.97
N HIS A 225 -14.55 28.15 -7.14
CA HIS A 225 -13.31 27.45 -7.39
C HIS A 225 -13.00 27.46 -8.90
N PRO A 226 -11.72 27.38 -9.33
CA PRO A 226 -11.36 27.29 -10.75
C PRO A 226 -12.10 26.18 -11.54
N TYR A 227 -12.54 25.12 -10.84
CA TYR A 227 -13.21 23.98 -11.43
C TYR A 227 -14.70 23.85 -11.10
N TRP A 228 -15.25 24.63 -10.15
CA TRP A 228 -16.65 24.48 -9.72
C TRP A 228 -17.19 25.73 -9.00
N HIS A 229 -18.51 25.85 -8.94
CA HIS A 229 -19.22 26.93 -8.26
C HIS A 229 -20.26 26.31 -7.33
N ASP A 230 -20.22 26.62 -6.04
CA ASP A 230 -21.09 25.98 -5.05
C ASP A 230 -21.27 26.84 -3.79
N ASP A 231 -22.31 26.56 -3.01
CA ASP A 231 -22.48 27.13 -1.67
C ASP A 231 -21.76 26.23 -0.64
N ILE A 232 -20.96 26.85 0.23
CA ILE A 232 -20.31 26.18 1.36
C ILE A 232 -21.08 26.52 2.64
N LEU A 233 -21.62 25.48 3.28
CA LEU A 233 -22.32 25.55 4.57
C LEU A 233 -21.32 25.29 5.69
N PHE A 234 -21.23 26.19 6.66
CA PHE A 234 -20.37 26.10 7.83
C PHE A 234 -21.20 25.81 9.07
N TYR A 235 -20.72 24.91 9.92
CA TYR A 235 -21.37 24.47 11.16
C TYR A 235 -20.52 24.84 12.37
N GLU A 236 -21.16 25.10 13.51
CA GLU A 236 -20.50 25.51 14.77
C GLU A 236 -19.52 24.46 15.30
N SER A 237 -19.77 23.18 15.01
CA SER A 237 -18.90 22.05 15.33
C SER A 237 -17.53 22.08 14.62
N GLY A 238 -17.20 23.14 13.88
CA GLY A 238 -15.98 23.22 13.09
C GLY A 238 -16.03 22.35 11.84
N HIS A 239 -17.22 22.02 11.32
CA HIS A 239 -17.40 21.27 10.06
C HIS A 239 -18.00 22.13 8.96
N PHE A 240 -17.72 21.79 7.71
CA PHE A 240 -18.33 22.44 6.55
C PHE A 240 -18.73 21.43 5.49
N VAL A 241 -19.68 21.81 4.63
CA VAL A 241 -20.21 20.96 3.56
C VAL A 241 -20.48 21.80 2.31
N ARG A 242 -20.15 21.25 1.15
CA ARG A 242 -20.61 21.74 -0.15
C ARG A 242 -22.06 21.35 -0.37
N ARG A 243 -22.90 22.34 -0.66
CA ARG A 243 -24.33 22.14 -0.84
C ARG A 243 -24.63 21.10 -1.92
N ALA A 244 -24.05 21.29 -3.12
CA ALA A 244 -24.40 20.48 -4.27
C ALA A 244 -23.85 19.05 -4.23
N THR A 245 -22.64 18.84 -3.71
CA THR A 245 -21.96 17.54 -3.78
C THR A 245 -21.90 16.76 -2.46
N ALA A 246 -22.31 17.39 -1.35
CA ALA A 246 -22.14 16.86 0.01
C ALA A 246 -20.66 16.59 0.40
N CYS A 247 -19.71 17.08 -0.40
CA CYS A 247 -18.29 17.05 -0.07
C CYS A 247 -18.05 17.90 1.17
N SER A 248 -17.35 17.36 2.17
CA SER A 248 -17.32 17.94 3.52
C SER A 248 -15.93 17.91 4.13
N GLY A 249 -15.75 18.66 5.21
CA GLY A 249 -14.48 18.78 5.91
C GLY A 249 -14.58 19.51 7.23
N THR A 250 -13.45 19.81 7.85
CA THR A 250 -13.35 20.70 9.02
C THR A 250 -12.93 22.11 8.63
N TRP A 251 -13.36 23.11 9.39
CA TRP A 251 -12.86 24.46 9.24
C TRP A 251 -12.39 25.03 10.56
N THR A 252 -11.37 25.88 10.47
CA THR A 252 -10.89 26.70 11.57
C THR A 252 -10.81 28.15 11.11
N THR A 253 -10.95 29.09 12.04
CA THR A 253 -10.66 30.50 11.79
C THR A 253 -9.38 30.85 12.51
N ASP A 254 -8.41 31.40 11.79
CA ASP A 254 -7.18 31.88 12.41
C ASP A 254 -7.39 33.25 13.07
N THR A 255 -6.35 33.74 13.75
CA THR A 255 -6.36 35.04 14.44
C THR A 255 -6.54 36.23 13.49
N SER A 256 -6.41 36.05 12.17
CA SER A 256 -6.65 37.08 11.15
C SER A 256 -8.11 37.10 10.65
N GLY A 257 -8.96 36.20 11.14
CA GLY A 257 -10.34 36.04 10.67
C GLY A 257 -10.45 35.23 9.38
N THR A 258 -9.36 34.63 8.89
CA THR A 258 -9.36 33.83 7.67
C THR A 258 -9.79 32.41 7.98
N ARG A 259 -10.70 31.87 7.15
CA ARG A 259 -11.19 30.50 7.29
C ARG A 259 -10.38 29.51 6.46
N HIS A 260 -9.87 28.50 7.14
CA HIS A 260 -9.15 27.37 6.56
C HIS A 260 -10.13 26.21 6.43
N LEU A 261 -10.26 25.65 5.22
CA LEU A 261 -11.07 24.48 4.94
C LEU A 261 -10.17 23.25 4.77
N VAL A 262 -10.42 22.17 5.52
CA VAL A 262 -9.73 20.87 5.39
C VAL A 262 -10.76 19.82 4.99
N TRP A 263 -10.69 19.33 3.75
CA TRP A 263 -11.65 18.34 3.23
C TRP A 263 -11.37 16.93 3.75
N TYR A 264 -12.42 16.12 3.92
CA TYR A 264 -12.29 14.69 4.27
C TYR A 264 -11.90 13.80 3.09
N ASP A 265 -12.34 14.15 1.87
CA ASP A 265 -12.22 13.31 0.67
C ASP A 265 -11.16 13.81 -0.34
N TRP A 266 -10.45 14.91 -0.04
CA TRP A 266 -9.54 15.59 -0.98
C TRP A 266 -8.33 16.16 -0.24
N GLU A 267 -7.14 16.12 -0.85
CA GLU A 267 -5.99 16.91 -0.39
C GLU A 267 -5.99 18.30 -1.04
N GLU A 268 -6.56 19.30 -0.36
CA GLU A 268 -6.20 20.72 -0.55
C GLU A 268 -6.81 21.62 0.55
N GLN A 269 -6.06 22.63 1.05
CA GLN A 269 -6.61 23.70 1.88
C GLN A 269 -7.02 24.89 1.02
N ILE A 270 -8.31 25.06 0.81
CA ILE A 270 -8.84 26.30 0.22
C ILE A 270 -8.87 27.34 1.34
N GLN A 271 -8.03 28.37 1.21
CA GLN A 271 -8.24 29.61 1.92
C GLN A 271 -9.41 30.32 1.23
N ILE A 272 -10.51 30.55 1.94
CA ILE A 272 -11.46 31.56 1.48
C ILE A 272 -10.90 32.89 1.99
N PRO A 273 -10.25 33.72 1.15
CA PRO A 273 -9.98 35.08 1.57
C PRO A 273 -11.32 35.69 1.94
N SER A 274 -11.38 36.37 3.09
CA SER A 274 -12.44 37.35 3.29
C SER A 274 -12.52 38.18 2.00
N PRO A 275 -13.72 38.41 1.43
CA PRO A 275 -13.86 39.12 0.17
C PRO A 275 -12.98 40.38 0.21
N PRO A 276 -12.32 40.74 -0.92
CA PRO A 276 -11.34 41.82 -0.92
C PRO A 276 -11.94 43.01 -0.21
N ALA A 277 -11.20 43.56 0.75
CA ALA A 277 -11.64 44.70 1.52
C ALA A 277 -12.14 45.76 0.54
N VAL A 278 -13.47 45.93 0.46
CA VAL A 278 -14.01 47.25 0.18
C VAL A 278 -13.31 48.11 1.23
N ARG A 279 -12.54 49.12 0.85
CA ARG A 279 -11.93 49.94 1.89
C ARG A 279 -13.07 50.57 2.67
N SER A 280 -12.98 50.55 4.01
CA SER A 280 -13.98 51.24 4.81
C SER A 280 -14.06 52.68 4.31
N ARG A 281 -15.25 53.14 3.88
CA ARG A 281 -15.42 54.49 3.35
C ARG A 281 -15.56 55.44 4.52
N VAL A 282 -14.66 56.41 4.60
CA VAL A 282 -14.63 57.38 5.70
C VAL A 282 -15.24 58.68 5.20
N PHE A 283 -16.25 59.14 5.92
CA PHE A 283 -16.95 60.39 5.64
C PHE A 283 -16.82 61.34 6.81
N ASP A 284 -16.58 62.62 6.53
CA ASP A 284 -16.91 63.69 7.45
C ASP A 284 -18.44 63.84 7.49
N ALA A 285 -19.01 63.58 8.66
CA ALA A 285 -20.44 63.56 8.90
C ALA A 285 -20.90 64.76 9.73
N LEU A 286 -21.87 65.49 9.20
CA LEU A 286 -22.51 66.62 9.86
C LEU A 286 -24.01 66.33 10.04
N HIS A 287 -24.40 65.96 11.25
CA HIS A 287 -25.79 65.78 11.67
C HIS A 287 -26.29 67.06 12.37
N HIS A 288 -27.60 67.30 12.39
CA HIS A 288 -28.23 68.40 13.14
C HIS A 288 -27.90 68.47 14.65
N HIS A 289 -27.34 67.40 15.22
CA HIS A 289 -27.08 67.28 16.64
C HIS A 289 -25.60 66.97 16.96
N TRP A 290 -24.77 66.66 15.96
CA TRP A 290 -23.39 66.27 16.17
C TRP A 290 -22.59 66.35 14.86
N SER A 291 -21.27 66.52 14.98
CA SER A 291 -20.30 66.42 13.88
C SER A 291 -19.26 65.37 14.24
N ASP A 292 -18.98 64.43 13.34
CA ASP A 292 -18.06 63.32 13.59
C ASP A 292 -17.57 62.72 12.27
N MET A 293 -16.58 61.82 12.29
CA MET A 293 -16.32 60.96 11.14
C MET A 293 -17.22 59.72 11.21
N VAL A 294 -17.80 59.31 10.09
CA VAL A 294 -18.54 58.06 9.96
C VAL A 294 -17.77 57.12 9.04
N VAL A 295 -17.49 55.93 9.56
CA VAL A 295 -16.76 54.88 8.84
C VAL A 295 -17.76 53.80 8.44
N LEU A 296 -17.99 53.65 7.14
CA LEU A 296 -18.79 52.54 6.59
C LEU A 296 -17.89 51.33 6.37
N HIS A 297 -18.16 50.24 7.07
CA HIS A 297 -17.41 49.00 6.97
C HIS A 297 -17.97 48.07 5.88
N PRO A 298 -17.12 47.24 5.25
CA PRO A 298 -17.50 46.34 4.15
C PRO A 298 -18.49 45.25 4.53
N ASP A 299 -18.60 44.95 5.81
CA ASP A 299 -19.50 43.96 6.38
C ASP A 299 -20.95 44.47 6.52
N GLY A 300 -21.23 45.67 6.01
CA GLY A 300 -22.54 46.32 6.09
C GLY A 300 -22.79 46.99 7.45
N THR A 301 -21.77 47.14 8.29
CA THR A 301 -21.86 47.92 9.53
C THR A 301 -21.21 49.29 9.37
N PHE A 302 -21.58 50.26 10.21
CA PHE A 302 -20.92 51.55 10.25
C PHE A 302 -20.81 52.06 11.67
N GLN A 303 -19.81 52.91 11.92
CA GLN A 303 -19.58 53.48 13.24
C GLN A 303 -19.10 54.93 13.14
N ARG A 304 -19.46 55.74 14.13
CA ARG A 304 -18.88 57.06 14.36
C ARG A 304 -17.47 56.93 14.96
N ALA A 305 -16.49 57.65 14.44
CA ALA A 305 -15.10 57.51 14.85
C ALA A 305 -14.86 57.88 16.32
N SER A 306 -15.55 58.91 16.85
CA SER A 306 -15.34 59.36 18.22
C SER A 306 -16.19 58.64 19.28
N THR A 307 -17.08 57.72 18.89
CA THR A 307 -18.01 57.04 19.82
C THR A 307 -18.25 55.57 19.46
N SER A 308 -18.91 54.81 20.32
CA SER A 308 -19.41 53.46 19.99
C SER A 308 -20.75 53.46 19.26
N CYS A 309 -21.29 54.65 18.90
CA CYS A 309 -22.55 54.75 18.18
C CYS A 309 -22.37 54.33 16.72
N GLY A 310 -23.12 53.31 16.30
CA GLY A 310 -23.06 52.73 14.97
C GLY A 310 -24.33 51.97 14.60
N GLY A 311 -24.30 51.27 13.48
CA GLY A 311 -25.47 50.56 12.96
C GLY A 311 -25.15 49.73 11.74
N ARG A 312 -26.18 49.41 10.95
CA ARG A 312 -26.03 48.75 9.65
C ARG A 312 -26.35 49.69 8.52
N TRP A 313 -25.65 49.58 7.40
CA TRP A 313 -25.91 50.35 6.20
C TRP A 313 -26.20 49.46 5.01
N THR A 314 -26.97 50.00 4.07
CA THR A 314 -27.21 49.42 2.75
C THR A 314 -27.20 50.52 1.72
N GLU A 315 -26.63 50.27 0.55
CA GLU A 315 -26.63 51.21 -0.57
C GLU A 315 -27.19 50.55 -1.83
N ALA A 316 -28.16 51.21 -2.45
CA ALA A 316 -28.73 50.80 -3.74
C ALA A 316 -29.17 52.03 -4.53
N ASP A 317 -28.90 52.05 -5.84
CA ASP A 317 -29.34 53.08 -6.79
C ASP A 317 -29.01 54.54 -6.36
N GLY A 318 -27.83 54.73 -5.76
CA GLY A 318 -27.39 56.06 -5.29
C GLY A 318 -28.08 56.53 -4.01
N VAL A 319 -28.75 55.63 -3.28
CA VAL A 319 -29.37 55.90 -1.98
C VAL A 319 -28.68 55.06 -0.90
N LEU A 320 -28.16 55.73 0.11
CA LEU A 320 -27.51 55.14 1.28
C LEU A 320 -28.47 55.17 2.46
N LEU A 321 -28.84 54.01 2.98
CA LEU A 321 -29.66 53.87 4.19
C LEU A 321 -28.75 53.53 5.38
N LEU A 322 -28.79 54.34 6.43
CA LEU A 322 -28.11 54.11 7.71
C LEU A 322 -29.12 53.72 8.77
N ASN A 323 -29.17 52.44 9.13
CA ASN A 323 -29.98 51.92 10.23
C ASN A 323 -29.16 51.96 11.52
N TRP A 324 -29.27 53.05 12.28
CA TRP A 324 -28.58 53.21 13.55
C TRP A 324 -29.09 52.20 14.58
N ALA A 325 -28.20 51.65 15.40
CA ALA A 325 -28.60 50.74 16.48
C ALA A 325 -29.37 51.47 17.60
N GLN A 326 -29.17 52.78 17.74
CA GLN A 326 -29.65 53.58 18.86
C GLN A 326 -30.47 54.81 18.42
N TRP A 327 -30.61 55.05 17.11
CA TRP A 327 -31.27 56.22 16.53
C TRP A 327 -32.24 55.77 15.41
N PRO A 328 -33.23 56.59 15.01
CA PRO A 328 -34.02 56.33 13.81
C PRO A 328 -33.13 56.27 12.56
N SER A 329 -33.52 55.47 11.58
CA SER A 329 -32.73 55.30 10.35
C SER A 329 -32.70 56.57 9.49
N ASP A 330 -31.53 56.90 8.94
CA ASP A 330 -31.36 57.99 7.97
C ASP A 330 -31.31 57.43 6.55
N THR A 331 -32.09 58.02 5.63
CA THR A 331 -32.02 57.71 4.20
C THR A 331 -31.39 58.89 3.47
N LEU A 332 -30.18 58.69 2.94
CA LEU A 332 -29.39 59.72 2.27
C LEU A 332 -29.32 59.45 0.77
N LYS A 333 -29.36 60.51 -0.04
CA LYS A 333 -29.18 60.43 -1.49
C LYS A 333 -27.78 60.91 -1.87
N ALA A 334 -27.18 60.29 -2.88
CA ALA A 334 -25.88 60.69 -3.39
C ALA A 334 -25.93 62.12 -3.97
N GLU A 335 -24.99 62.96 -3.56
CA GLU A 335 -24.86 64.35 -4.01
C GLU A 335 -23.37 64.73 -4.06
N GLY A 336 -22.80 64.90 -5.26
CA GLY A 336 -21.38 65.20 -5.44
C GLY A 336 -20.45 64.05 -5.04
N ASP A 337 -19.49 64.33 -4.15
CA ASP A 337 -18.52 63.40 -3.56
C ASP A 337 -19.00 62.82 -2.21
N GLY A 338 -20.31 62.77 -1.98
CA GLY A 338 -20.89 62.36 -0.70
C GLY A 338 -22.39 62.02 -0.75
N TYR A 339 -23.02 62.01 0.42
CA TYR A 339 -24.46 61.72 0.58
C TYR A 339 -25.14 62.75 1.48
N ARG A 340 -26.40 63.06 1.21
CA ARG A 340 -27.18 64.03 1.99
C ARG A 340 -28.62 63.57 2.24
N SER A 341 -29.10 63.84 3.45
CA SER A 341 -30.52 63.89 3.82
C SER A 341 -30.85 65.26 4.44
N ASP A 342 -32.10 65.43 4.87
CA ASP A 342 -32.52 66.64 5.60
C ASP A 342 -31.87 66.77 6.98
N SER A 343 -31.32 65.69 7.55
CA SER A 343 -30.79 65.60 8.92
C SER A 343 -29.27 65.37 8.98
N LEU A 344 -28.66 64.82 7.93
CA LEU A 344 -27.29 64.32 7.92
C LEU A 344 -26.61 64.56 6.55
N VAL A 345 -25.40 65.09 6.58
CA VAL A 345 -24.53 65.27 5.40
C VAL A 345 -23.26 64.46 5.61
N LEU A 346 -22.87 63.65 4.62
CA LEU A 346 -21.64 62.87 4.57
C LEU A 346 -20.77 63.36 3.40
N LYS A 347 -19.49 63.68 3.64
CA LYS A 347 -18.51 64.04 2.60
C LYS A 347 -17.27 63.16 2.67
N GLU A 348 -16.79 62.64 1.55
CA GLU A 348 -15.68 61.69 1.52
C GLU A 348 -14.34 62.37 1.90
N ALA A 349 -13.58 61.77 2.83
CA ALA A 349 -12.36 62.37 3.37
C ALA A 349 -11.10 62.07 2.50
N PRO A 350 -10.10 62.97 2.38
CA PRO A 350 -8.91 62.75 1.56
C PRO A 350 -8.00 61.64 2.12
N SER A 351 -7.48 60.74 1.26
CA SER A 351 -6.65 59.59 1.65
C SER A 351 -5.30 59.98 2.28
N LEU A 352 -4.96 59.37 3.42
CA LEU A 352 -3.67 59.48 4.13
C LEU A 352 -2.52 58.80 3.34
N SER A 353 -1.36 59.46 3.29
CA SER A 353 -0.22 59.23 2.39
C SER A 353 0.93 58.34 2.92
N ASP A 354 1.44 57.48 2.05
CA ASP A 354 2.84 57.23 1.60
C ASP A 354 4.07 57.03 2.51
N ASP A 355 3.99 56.88 3.83
CA ASP A 355 5.20 56.52 4.63
C ASP A 355 5.00 55.25 5.48
N TRP A 356 5.35 54.08 4.92
CA TRP A 356 5.86 52.91 5.67
C TRP A 356 6.55 51.91 4.70
N PRO A 357 7.70 51.31 5.05
CA PRO A 357 8.60 50.71 4.06
C PRO A 357 8.08 49.39 3.47
N GLU A 358 8.30 49.22 2.17
CA GLU A 358 7.89 48.09 1.33
C GLU A 358 8.24 46.71 1.93
N ARG A 359 7.25 45.80 1.96
CA ARG A 359 7.42 44.38 2.30
C ARG A 359 7.41 43.47 1.04
N PRO A 360 8.10 42.31 1.07
CA PRO A 360 8.47 41.54 -0.12
C PRO A 360 7.36 40.66 -0.72
N LEU A 361 7.55 40.30 -1.98
CA LEU A 361 6.94 39.18 -2.68
C LEU A 361 7.34 37.82 -2.07
N VAL A 362 6.70 37.44 -0.97
CA VAL A 362 6.41 36.04 -0.58
C VAL A 362 5.02 36.08 0.03
N SER A 363 4.06 35.36 -0.54
CA SER A 363 2.64 35.42 -0.17
C SER A 363 2.30 34.78 1.20
N ASP A 364 3.29 34.59 2.07
CA ASP A 364 3.13 34.03 3.42
C ASP A 364 4.11 34.75 4.38
N GLU A 365 3.61 35.65 5.23
CA GLU A 365 4.44 36.45 6.16
C GLU A 365 5.21 35.60 7.21
N ARG A 366 4.98 34.27 7.21
CA ARG A 366 5.55 33.30 8.16
C ARG A 366 6.74 32.52 7.63
N ILE A 367 7.10 32.58 6.35
CA ILE A 367 8.29 31.88 5.80
C ILE A 367 9.26 32.92 5.26
N SER A 368 10.50 32.92 5.76
CA SER A 368 11.56 33.83 5.33
C SER A 368 12.01 33.50 3.90
N ARG A 369 12.73 34.44 3.26
CA ARG A 369 13.32 34.21 1.93
C ARG A 369 14.35 33.07 1.90
N THR A 370 14.84 32.64 3.06
CA THR A 370 15.79 31.53 3.23
C THR A 370 15.09 30.21 3.61
N GLY A 371 13.75 30.19 3.68
CA GLY A 371 12.97 28.99 4.02
C GLY A 371 12.70 28.77 5.51
N GLU A 372 13.07 29.74 6.38
CA GLU A 372 12.84 29.62 7.83
C GLU A 372 11.40 29.97 8.19
N TRP A 373 10.81 29.23 9.11
CA TRP A 373 9.47 29.49 9.61
C TRP A 373 9.51 30.44 10.80
N ASN A 374 8.65 31.46 10.81
CA ASN A 374 8.50 32.43 11.89
C ASN A 374 7.17 32.21 12.62
N GLY A 375 7.23 31.89 13.92
CA GLY A 375 6.07 31.89 14.83
C GLY A 375 5.96 30.68 15.77
N GLN A 376 5.08 30.80 16.77
CA GLN A 376 4.86 29.80 17.83
C GLN A 376 3.91 28.65 17.44
N CYS A 377 3.87 28.25 16.17
CA CYS A 377 3.02 27.14 15.76
C CYS A 377 3.73 25.79 16.00
N PRO A 378 3.21 24.88 16.85
CA PRO A 378 3.97 23.71 17.31
C PRO A 378 4.03 22.52 16.35
N ASP A 379 3.30 22.55 15.22
CA ASP A 379 2.97 21.33 14.47
C ASP A 379 3.14 21.48 12.94
N HIS A 380 4.30 21.96 12.51
CA HIS A 380 4.67 21.98 11.08
C HIS A 380 5.57 20.82 10.63
N GLY A 381 6.08 20.01 11.57
CA GLY A 381 6.78 18.76 11.25
C GLY A 381 5.84 17.56 11.33
N CYS A 382 5.77 16.77 10.26
CA CYS A 382 5.03 15.51 10.29
C CYS A 382 5.73 14.49 11.19
N TYR A 383 5.19 14.28 12.39
CA TYR A 383 5.73 13.29 13.33
C TYR A 383 5.08 11.93 13.11
N ASP A 384 5.84 11.00 12.54
CA ASP A 384 5.51 9.59 12.44
C ASP A 384 6.21 8.81 13.58
N PHE A 385 5.43 8.45 14.61
CA PHE A 385 5.92 7.69 15.76
C PHE A 385 6.50 6.33 15.36
N ARG A 386 5.94 5.64 14.35
CA ARG A 386 6.47 4.33 13.91
C ARG A 386 7.81 4.51 13.21
N LEU A 387 7.92 5.50 12.33
CA LEU A 387 9.18 5.87 11.71
C LEU A 387 10.23 6.27 12.76
N GLY A 388 9.84 7.06 13.76
CA GLY A 388 10.74 7.49 14.84
C GLY A 388 11.29 6.31 15.66
N ASN A 389 10.45 5.31 15.96
CA ASN A 389 10.91 4.09 16.62
C ASN A 389 11.79 3.22 15.72
N ALA A 390 11.47 3.13 14.43
CA ALA A 390 12.27 2.40 13.46
C ALA A 390 13.65 3.05 13.26
N ILE A 391 13.72 4.39 13.25
CA ILE A 391 14.97 5.15 13.25
C ILE A 391 15.77 4.87 14.53
N ALA A 392 15.15 4.92 15.71
CA ALA A 392 15.82 4.60 16.97
C ALA A 392 16.38 3.17 16.97
N GLU A 393 15.64 2.19 16.45
CA GLU A 393 16.09 0.80 16.33
C GLU A 393 17.26 0.66 15.35
N LEU A 394 17.20 1.33 14.19
CA LEU A 394 18.29 1.37 13.22
C LEU A 394 19.56 1.97 13.86
N LEU A 395 19.44 3.09 14.56
CA LEU A 395 20.54 3.77 15.24
C LEU A 395 21.19 2.90 16.32
N ALA A 396 20.37 2.23 17.14
CA ALA A 396 20.85 1.30 18.17
C ALA A 396 21.64 0.14 17.54
N ARG A 397 21.13 -0.42 16.43
CA ARG A 397 21.80 -1.50 15.70
C ARG A 397 23.11 -1.07 15.03
N GLN A 398 23.23 0.21 14.66
CA GLN A 398 24.48 0.78 14.15
C GLN A 398 25.44 1.22 15.26
N GLY A 399 25.08 1.04 16.54
CA GLY A 399 25.90 1.44 17.67
C GLY A 399 26.03 2.96 17.82
N CYS A 400 25.15 3.74 17.19
CA CYS A 400 25.13 5.20 17.34
C CYS A 400 24.73 5.55 18.78
N ARG A 401 25.42 6.50 19.41
CA ARG A 401 25.08 7.00 20.75
C ARG A 401 24.60 8.43 20.72
N SER A 402 25.08 9.21 19.74
CA SER A 402 24.73 10.61 19.55
C SER A 402 24.02 10.84 18.21
N VAL A 403 23.00 11.70 18.22
CA VAL A 403 22.19 12.01 17.03
C VAL A 403 21.94 13.51 16.95
N VAL A 404 22.07 14.07 15.75
CA VAL A 404 21.65 15.46 15.48
C VAL A 404 20.41 15.45 14.59
N ASP A 405 19.38 16.19 15.00
CA ASP A 405 18.09 16.30 14.31
C ASP A 405 17.99 17.69 13.67
N CYS A 406 18.14 17.76 12.35
CA CYS A 406 18.26 18.99 11.57
C CYS A 406 16.93 19.30 10.87
N GLY A 407 16.30 20.41 11.25
CA GLY A 407 14.90 20.75 10.95
C GLY A 407 13.94 20.07 11.94
N CYS A 408 14.30 20.08 13.22
CA CYS A 408 13.61 19.32 14.26
C CYS A 408 12.20 19.85 14.61
N GLY A 409 11.81 21.04 14.10
CA GLY A 409 10.56 21.71 14.44
C GLY A 409 10.38 21.87 15.95
N SER A 410 9.33 21.25 16.51
CA SER A 410 9.08 21.26 17.96
C SER A 410 9.92 20.25 18.76
N GLY A 411 10.80 19.49 18.11
CA GLY A 411 11.70 18.53 18.76
C GLY A 411 11.09 17.17 19.09
N ARG A 412 10.02 16.72 18.40
CA ARG A 412 9.36 15.43 18.71
C ARG A 412 10.25 14.21 18.46
N TYR A 413 10.96 14.16 17.33
CA TYR A 413 11.93 13.10 17.03
C TYR A 413 13.13 13.15 17.98
N THR A 414 13.69 14.34 18.21
CA THR A 414 14.71 14.57 19.24
C THR A 414 14.28 14.04 20.62
N SER A 415 13.06 14.36 21.07
CA SER A 415 12.53 13.92 22.36
C SER A 415 12.39 12.40 22.44
N LEU A 416 11.86 11.78 21.38
CA LEU A 416 11.74 10.32 21.29
C LEU A 416 13.11 9.65 21.39
N LEU A 417 14.11 10.16 20.66
CA LEU A 417 15.47 9.61 20.69
C LEU A 417 16.11 9.73 22.08
N ARG A 418 15.90 10.84 22.80
CA ARG A 418 16.34 10.96 24.20
C ARG A 418 15.67 9.96 25.13
N VAL A 419 14.36 9.77 25.01
CA VAL A 419 13.62 8.76 25.79
C VAL A 419 14.13 7.35 25.48
N ARG A 420 14.62 7.11 24.26
CA ARG A 420 15.26 5.86 23.83
C ARG A 420 16.73 5.73 24.22
N GLY A 421 17.28 6.70 24.96
CA GLY A 421 18.64 6.65 25.51
C GLY A 421 19.74 7.21 24.62
N PHE A 422 19.42 7.92 23.53
CA PHE A 422 20.42 8.58 22.67
C PHE A 422 20.73 10.00 23.17
N GLU A 423 21.98 10.43 23.01
CA GLU A 423 22.40 11.82 23.14
C GLU A 423 21.93 12.61 21.90
N ALA A 424 20.65 12.99 21.88
CA ALA A 424 20.03 13.68 20.75
C ALA A 424 19.97 15.20 20.94
N MET A 425 20.33 15.98 19.92
CA MET A 425 20.17 17.44 19.88
C MET A 425 19.45 17.88 18.60
N GLY A 426 18.40 18.69 18.75
CA GLY A 426 17.63 19.22 17.63
C GLY A 426 18.00 20.67 17.30
N PHE A 427 18.07 20.98 16.00
CA PHE A 427 18.25 22.32 15.45
C PHE A 427 17.17 22.62 14.41
N ASP A 428 16.62 23.83 14.40
CA ASP A 428 15.61 24.24 13.41
C ASP A 428 15.74 25.73 13.06
N GLY A 429 15.32 26.13 11.85
CA GLY A 429 15.38 27.51 11.39
C GLY A 429 14.42 28.47 12.12
N ASN A 430 13.42 27.95 12.83
CA ASN A 430 12.47 28.78 13.57
C ASN A 430 13.10 29.42 14.81
N LEU A 431 13.05 30.76 14.89
CA LEU A 431 13.59 31.55 16.01
C LEU A 431 12.96 31.19 17.37
N GLU A 432 11.76 30.62 17.38
CA GLU A 432 11.03 30.22 18.59
C GLU A 432 11.30 28.76 19.00
N THR A 433 12.20 28.03 18.32
CA THR A 433 12.47 26.59 18.56
C THR A 433 12.85 26.29 20.00
N ASP A 434 13.67 27.14 20.62
CA ASP A 434 14.06 27.03 22.03
C ASP A 434 12.84 27.05 22.95
N VAL A 435 11.82 27.87 22.64
CA VAL A 435 10.58 27.96 23.42
C VAL A 435 9.67 26.77 23.13
N LEU A 436 9.46 26.43 21.86
CA LEU A 436 8.57 25.34 21.41
C LEU A 436 9.01 23.98 21.93
N SER A 437 10.32 23.77 21.98
CA SER A 437 10.94 22.53 22.47
C SER A 437 11.20 22.54 23.98
N LYS A 438 10.79 23.59 24.71
CA LYS A 438 11.08 23.79 26.14
C LYS A 438 12.57 23.68 26.48
N GLY A 439 13.43 24.23 25.61
CA GLY A 439 14.89 24.23 25.75
C GLY A 439 15.58 22.94 25.32
N THR A 440 14.86 21.96 24.76
CA THR A 440 15.46 20.69 24.31
C THR A 440 16.15 20.78 22.95
N CYS A 441 15.73 21.73 22.10
CA CYS A 441 16.26 22.03 20.77
C CYS A 441 16.66 23.52 20.66
N ARG A 442 17.42 23.89 19.63
CA ARG A 442 17.96 25.25 19.43
C ARG A 442 17.62 25.83 18.06
N SER A 443 17.38 27.13 17.98
CA SER A 443 17.22 27.83 16.70
C SER A 443 18.55 28.01 15.95
N LYS A 444 18.63 27.53 14.70
CA LYS A 444 19.72 27.78 13.73
C LYS A 444 19.20 27.77 12.28
N ASN A 445 19.60 28.78 11.50
CA ASN A 445 19.33 28.84 10.06
C ASN A 445 20.17 27.80 9.30
N LEU A 446 19.53 26.73 8.82
CA LEU A 446 20.19 25.62 8.12
C LEU A 446 20.48 25.91 6.64
N SER A 447 19.96 27.01 6.08
CA SER A 447 20.16 27.44 4.69
C SER A 447 21.47 28.20 4.49
N ARG A 448 22.29 28.31 5.53
CA ARG A 448 23.62 28.93 5.52
C ARG A 448 24.61 28.00 6.23
N PRO A 449 25.92 28.10 5.96
CA PRO A 449 26.92 27.34 6.69
C PRO A 449 26.79 27.59 8.20
N VAL A 450 26.56 26.53 8.98
CA VAL A 450 26.41 26.60 10.43
C VAL A 450 27.20 25.49 11.12
N GLU A 451 27.79 25.81 12.26
CA GLU A 451 28.49 24.81 13.07
C GLU A 451 27.48 23.94 13.84
N LEU A 452 27.28 22.70 13.39
CA LEU A 452 26.47 21.70 14.09
C LEU A 452 27.39 20.74 14.88
N PRO A 453 26.92 20.19 16.01
CA PRO A 453 27.68 19.21 16.76
C PRO A 453 27.88 17.94 15.92
N LEU A 454 29.11 17.44 15.89
CA LEU A 454 29.42 16.20 15.17
C LEU A 454 28.92 14.99 15.95
N SER A 455 27.86 14.37 15.44
CA SER A 455 27.19 13.20 16.00
C SER A 455 27.46 11.93 15.20
N ASP A 456 27.11 10.76 15.76
CA ASP A 456 27.26 9.49 15.03
C ASP A 456 26.30 9.43 13.85
N ALA A 457 25.07 9.93 14.03
CA ALA A 457 24.07 10.05 12.98
C ALA A 457 23.45 11.44 12.89
N ALA A 458 23.02 11.82 11.69
CA ALA A 458 22.16 12.97 11.46
C ALA A 458 20.81 12.52 10.89
N ILE A 459 19.72 13.16 11.33
CA ILE A 459 18.39 13.01 10.71
C ILE A 459 17.89 14.35 10.21
N SER A 460 17.17 14.36 9.09
CA SER A 460 16.47 15.53 8.58
C SER A 460 15.25 15.08 7.76
N LEU A 461 14.05 15.43 8.22
CA LEU A 461 12.80 14.89 7.69
C LEU A 461 11.86 16.04 7.29
N GLU A 462 11.55 16.14 6.00
CA GLU A 462 10.74 17.18 5.35
C GLU A 462 11.25 18.61 5.66
N VAL A 463 12.46 18.89 5.17
CA VAL A 463 13.18 20.16 5.47
C VAL A 463 13.73 20.77 4.19
N GLY A 464 14.45 19.99 3.39
CA GLY A 464 15.16 20.49 2.22
C GLY A 464 14.25 21.06 1.13
N GLU A 465 13.03 20.54 1.01
CA GLU A 465 12.00 21.05 0.10
C GLU A 465 11.55 22.47 0.43
N HIS A 466 11.75 22.93 1.67
CA HIS A 466 11.45 24.29 2.12
C HIS A 466 12.62 25.25 1.94
N ILE A 467 13.81 24.74 1.66
CA ILE A 467 15.02 25.53 1.46
C ILE A 467 15.15 25.85 -0.03
N PRO A 468 15.13 27.13 -0.45
CA PRO A 468 15.28 27.50 -1.86
C PRO A 468 16.50 26.86 -2.51
N ALA A 469 16.39 26.53 -3.80
CA ALA A 469 17.40 25.79 -4.54
C ALA A 469 18.81 26.43 -4.48
N GLU A 470 18.92 27.75 -4.36
CA GLU A 470 20.20 28.45 -4.20
C GLU A 470 20.94 28.16 -2.88
N TYR A 471 20.25 27.63 -1.87
CA TYR A 471 20.80 27.29 -0.55
C TYR A 471 20.94 25.79 -0.31
N GLU A 472 20.57 24.97 -1.31
CA GLU A 472 20.59 23.49 -1.23
C GLU A 472 21.98 22.94 -0.86
N ASP A 473 23.03 23.48 -1.48
CA ASP A 473 24.40 23.00 -1.23
C ASP A 473 24.84 23.25 0.20
N ALA A 474 24.58 24.45 0.73
CA ALA A 474 24.90 24.80 2.11
C ALA A 474 24.14 23.91 3.11
N PHE A 475 22.87 23.60 2.82
CA PHE A 475 22.07 22.71 3.65
C PHE A 475 22.62 21.28 3.66
N LEU A 476 22.92 20.71 2.49
CA LEU A 476 23.49 19.36 2.40
C LEU A 476 24.89 19.28 3.02
N ASP A 477 25.71 20.33 2.91
CA ASP A 477 27.02 20.42 3.55
C ASP A 477 26.91 20.43 5.07
N ASN A 478 25.93 21.15 5.63
CA ASN A 478 25.64 21.13 7.06
C ASN A 478 25.25 19.72 7.54
N LEU A 479 24.35 19.03 6.82
CA LEU A 479 23.91 17.67 7.18
C LEU A 479 25.08 16.66 7.16
N VAL A 480 25.91 16.69 6.12
CA VAL A 480 27.06 15.79 5.98
C VAL A 480 28.15 16.12 7.01
N GLY A 481 28.36 17.40 7.31
CA GLY A 481 29.30 17.87 8.34
C GLY A 481 28.88 17.50 9.76
N ALA A 482 27.59 17.29 10.00
CA ALA A 482 27.04 16.99 11.33
C ALA A 482 27.04 15.48 11.68
N THR A 483 27.39 14.59 10.74
CA THR A 483 27.44 13.13 10.98
C THR A 483 28.78 12.48 10.66
N ARG A 484 29.20 11.56 11.54
CA ARG A 484 30.35 10.66 11.32
C ARG A 484 30.04 9.54 10.34
N SER A 485 28.86 8.93 10.40
CA SER A 485 28.62 7.66 9.70
C SER A 485 27.28 7.53 8.99
N LEU A 486 26.17 8.06 9.53
CA LEU A 486 24.82 7.76 9.06
C LEU A 486 23.96 9.02 8.88
N LEU A 487 23.31 9.16 7.73
CA LEU A 487 22.32 10.22 7.47
C LEU A 487 20.97 9.60 7.10
N VAL A 488 19.91 9.96 7.82
CA VAL A 488 18.52 9.66 7.46
C VAL A 488 17.89 10.95 6.95
N LEU A 489 17.49 10.96 5.68
CA LEU A 489 17.00 12.16 4.99
C LEU A 489 15.65 11.86 4.34
N SER A 490 14.64 12.70 4.53
CA SER A 490 13.52 12.77 3.60
C SER A 490 13.51 14.12 2.88
N TRP A 491 13.03 14.10 1.64
CA TRP A 491 12.92 15.29 0.83
C TRP A 491 11.77 15.11 -0.16
N ALA A 492 10.85 16.05 -0.20
CA ALA A 492 9.70 15.94 -1.09
C ALA A 492 10.09 15.80 -2.58
N VAL A 493 9.54 14.78 -3.23
CA VAL A 493 9.77 14.50 -4.66
C VAL A 493 8.89 15.39 -5.55
N PRO A 494 9.25 15.65 -6.83
CA PRO A 494 8.44 16.51 -7.70
C PRO A 494 6.99 16.00 -7.79
N GLY A 495 6.03 16.88 -7.47
CA GLY A 495 4.61 16.54 -7.39
C GLY A 495 4.11 16.17 -6.00
N GLN A 496 4.99 15.95 -5.01
CA GLN A 496 4.64 15.87 -3.59
C GLN A 496 4.33 17.29 -3.09
N GLY A 497 3.03 17.65 -3.09
CA GLY A 497 2.57 18.95 -2.61
C GLY A 497 2.93 19.17 -1.13
N GLY A 498 2.85 20.42 -0.67
CA GLY A 498 3.10 20.78 0.72
C GLY A 498 3.42 22.26 0.87
N ARG A 499 3.14 22.82 2.04
CA ARG A 499 3.20 24.27 2.26
C ARG A 499 4.65 24.72 2.35
N GLY A 500 5.03 25.70 1.53
CA GLY A 500 6.41 26.18 1.47
C GLY A 500 7.36 25.25 0.71
N HIS A 501 6.87 24.27 -0.06
CA HIS A 501 7.72 23.46 -0.95
C HIS A 501 8.19 24.31 -2.12
N VAL A 502 9.43 24.79 -2.06
CA VAL A 502 10.08 25.63 -3.07
C VAL A 502 11.18 24.88 -3.83
N ASN A 503 11.65 23.76 -3.29
CA ASN A 503 12.78 23.00 -3.84
C ASN A 503 12.52 21.49 -3.87
N LEU A 504 11.48 21.06 -4.59
CA LEU A 504 11.16 19.65 -4.77
C LEU A 504 12.21 18.96 -5.67
N ARG A 505 12.81 17.86 -5.21
CA ARG A 505 13.90 17.17 -5.91
C ARG A 505 13.63 15.68 -6.08
N PRO A 506 13.90 15.09 -7.27
CA PRO A 506 13.81 13.64 -7.41
C PRO A 506 14.91 12.97 -6.57
N ASN A 507 14.64 11.80 -5.99
CA ASN A 507 15.59 11.09 -5.12
C ASN A 507 16.97 10.87 -5.78
N LEU A 508 17.01 10.65 -7.10
CA LEU A 508 18.27 10.49 -7.85
C LEU A 508 19.15 11.74 -7.80
N HIS A 509 18.56 12.94 -7.81
CA HIS A 509 19.31 14.19 -7.71
C HIS A 509 20.03 14.29 -6.35
N LEU A 510 19.34 13.96 -5.27
CA LEU A 510 19.90 13.97 -3.92
C LEU A 510 20.97 12.88 -3.74
N GLU A 511 20.77 11.72 -4.35
CA GLU A 511 21.76 10.66 -4.38
C GLU A 511 23.07 11.10 -5.05
N GLU A 512 23.00 11.81 -6.18
CA GLU A 512 24.17 12.38 -6.83
C GLU A 512 24.87 13.45 -5.98
N GLN A 513 24.08 14.36 -5.37
CA GLN A 513 24.61 15.43 -4.52
C GLN A 513 25.32 14.89 -3.28
N LEU A 514 24.73 13.89 -2.61
CA LEU A 514 25.29 13.29 -1.40
C LEU A 514 26.47 12.36 -1.72
N LYS A 515 26.46 11.69 -2.89
CA LYS A 515 27.60 10.92 -3.38
C LYS A 515 28.84 11.79 -3.60
N ARG A 516 28.66 13.00 -4.16
CA ARG A 516 29.77 13.98 -4.28
C ARG A 516 30.33 14.42 -2.93
N ARG A 517 29.54 14.31 -1.86
CA ARG A 517 29.91 14.65 -0.47
C ARG A 517 30.38 13.43 0.34
N GLY A 518 30.69 12.31 -0.33
CA GLY A 518 31.23 11.11 0.31
C GLY A 518 30.20 10.22 1.02
N MET A 519 28.90 10.43 0.76
CA MET A 519 27.81 9.63 1.32
C MET A 519 27.22 8.69 0.26
N VAL A 520 27.06 7.42 0.59
CA VAL A 520 26.55 6.37 -0.29
C VAL A 520 25.17 5.93 0.19
N ARG A 521 24.20 5.86 -0.71
CA ARG A 521 22.83 5.45 -0.39
C ARG A 521 22.77 4.00 0.10
N TRP A 522 22.04 3.79 1.17
CA TRP A 522 21.86 2.50 1.83
C TRP A 522 20.41 2.02 1.68
N HIS A 523 20.12 1.48 0.49
CA HIS A 523 18.78 1.04 0.08
C HIS A 523 18.12 0.04 1.03
N PHE A 524 18.91 -0.80 1.71
CA PHE A 524 18.36 -1.78 2.65
C PHE A 524 17.74 -1.12 3.89
N ALA A 525 18.48 -0.22 4.55
CA ALA A 525 17.96 0.53 5.70
C ALA A 525 16.81 1.45 5.28
N GLU A 526 16.90 2.05 4.09
CA GLU A 526 15.81 2.83 3.50
C GLU A 526 14.52 2.02 3.34
N HIS A 527 14.61 0.82 2.76
CA HIS A 527 13.45 -0.05 2.57
C HIS A 527 12.82 -0.44 3.92
N LEU A 528 13.64 -0.82 4.90
CA LEU A 528 13.17 -1.14 6.25
C LEU A 528 12.42 0.04 6.88
N LEU A 529 12.96 1.25 6.80
CA LEU A 529 12.28 2.42 7.38
C LEU A 529 10.99 2.76 6.62
N ARG A 530 10.99 2.68 5.28
CA ARG A 530 9.81 2.94 4.42
C ARG A 530 8.66 1.98 4.71
N GLU A 531 8.94 0.72 5.03
CA GLU A 531 7.91 -0.25 5.42
C GLU A 531 7.27 0.06 6.78
N GLN A 532 7.99 0.75 7.67
CA GLN A 532 7.47 1.15 8.98
C GLN A 532 6.72 2.50 8.95
N CYS A 533 6.77 3.22 7.82
CA CYS A 533 6.09 4.51 7.67
C CYS A 533 4.56 4.35 7.69
N SER A 534 3.95 5.03 8.67
CA SER A 534 2.51 5.25 8.78
C SER A 534 2.06 6.36 7.84
N ILE A 535 2.94 7.35 7.61
CA ILE A 535 2.70 8.48 6.72
C ILE A 535 3.11 8.11 5.29
N GLY A 536 2.17 8.29 4.34
CA GLY A 536 2.28 7.75 2.99
C GLY A 536 3.43 8.33 2.16
N TRP A 537 3.74 9.62 2.30
CA TRP A 537 4.78 10.27 1.49
C TRP A 537 6.21 9.85 1.86
N PHE A 538 6.50 9.53 3.13
CA PHE A 538 7.80 8.98 3.53
C PHE A 538 8.14 7.66 2.82
N ARG A 539 7.14 6.90 2.36
CA ARG A 539 7.37 5.67 1.56
C ARG A 539 8.09 5.95 0.24
N ASN A 540 8.03 7.20 -0.24
CA ASN A 540 8.64 7.64 -1.50
C ASN A 540 9.79 8.64 -1.30
N SER A 541 9.73 9.50 -0.26
CA SER A 541 10.73 10.56 0.00
C SER A 541 11.89 10.15 0.92
N LEU A 542 11.72 9.15 1.79
CA LEU A 542 12.71 8.78 2.80
C LEU A 542 13.91 8.06 2.18
N MET A 543 15.12 8.45 2.55
CA MET A 543 16.38 7.88 2.08
C MET A 543 17.36 7.73 3.25
N VAL A 544 18.22 6.72 3.19
CA VAL A 544 19.24 6.48 4.21
C VAL A 544 20.60 6.44 3.51
N TYR A 545 21.61 7.10 4.09
CA TYR A 545 22.96 7.18 3.55
C TYR A 545 24.00 6.82 4.60
N ARG A 546 25.11 6.24 4.15
CA ARG A 546 26.29 5.93 4.98
C ARG A 546 27.54 6.56 4.39
N ARG A 547 28.51 6.95 5.23
CA ARG A 547 29.80 7.46 4.73
C ARG A 547 30.56 6.36 3.97
N SER A 548 31.12 6.71 2.81
CA SER A 548 31.87 5.76 1.96
C SER A 548 33.17 5.33 2.65
N PRO A 549 33.49 4.03 2.71
CA PRO A 549 34.79 3.57 3.18
C PRO A 549 35.82 3.69 2.05
N GLN A 550 36.36 4.89 1.80
CA GLN A 550 37.62 5.09 1.07
C GLN A 550 38.21 6.52 1.20
N SER A 551 39.54 6.52 1.39
CA SER A 551 40.56 7.58 1.48
C SER A 551 40.51 8.59 2.64
N GLU A 552 41.26 8.27 3.69
CA GLU A 552 42.24 9.22 4.21
C GLU A 552 43.11 9.77 3.05
N ASP A 553 43.31 11.09 3.08
CA ASP A 553 44.41 11.90 2.56
C ASP A 553 44.26 12.82 1.32
N THR A 554 44.47 14.11 1.63
CA THR A 554 44.96 15.25 0.82
C THR A 554 44.11 15.77 -0.34
N THR A 555 43.50 16.96 -0.17
CA THR A 555 44.00 18.26 -0.69
C THR A 555 42.91 19.36 -0.57
N THR A 556 42.73 19.92 0.63
CA THR A 556 42.26 21.31 0.80
C THR A 556 42.88 21.91 2.06
N LEU A 557 44.21 22.01 2.04
CA LEU A 557 44.91 23.09 2.73
C LEU A 557 44.94 24.26 1.74
N PHE A 558 44.29 25.38 2.07
CA PHE A 558 44.90 26.72 2.14
C PHE A 558 43.86 27.78 2.56
N ALA A 559 44.30 28.66 3.47
CA ALA A 559 43.63 29.78 4.15
C ALA A 559 42.64 29.36 5.26
N PHE A 560 42.96 29.43 6.57
CA PHE A 560 43.61 30.53 7.29
C PHE A 560 44.57 30.05 8.38
N GLU A 561 45.51 30.93 8.69
CA GLU A 561 46.72 30.76 9.48
C GLU A 561 46.51 30.55 11.00
N SER A 562 47.40 29.73 11.55
CA SER A 562 47.97 29.66 12.90
C SER A 562 47.50 30.63 14.01
N HIS A 563 47.07 30.06 15.15
CA HIS A 563 47.46 30.56 16.48
C HIS A 563 47.42 29.44 17.56
N PRO A 564 48.47 29.27 18.39
CA PRO A 564 48.50 28.30 19.47
C PRO A 564 48.12 28.96 20.81
N ASP A 565 46.84 28.91 21.24
CA ASP A 565 46.50 29.32 22.63
C ASP A 565 45.15 28.84 23.23
N GLU A 566 44.50 27.79 22.71
CA GLU A 566 43.15 27.39 23.20
C GLU A 566 43.08 26.21 24.18
N ARG A 567 44.21 25.78 24.77
CA ARG A 567 44.20 24.78 25.84
C ARG A 567 43.98 25.36 27.24
N SER A 568 44.28 26.65 27.46
CA SER A 568 44.14 27.30 28.78
C SER A 568 42.74 27.88 29.06
N LYS A 569 41.98 28.29 28.04
CA LYS A 569 40.64 28.89 28.24
C LYS A 569 39.55 27.88 28.62
N ARG A 570 39.70 26.60 28.25
CA ARG A 570 38.72 25.55 28.59
C ARG A 570 38.79 25.10 30.06
N GLU A 571 39.92 25.28 30.72
CA GLU A 571 40.11 24.88 32.12
C GLU A 571 39.58 25.94 33.12
N GLU A 572 39.43 27.19 32.68
CA GLU A 572 38.97 28.31 33.51
C GLU A 572 37.43 28.39 33.59
N ILE A 573 36.74 28.09 32.47
CA ILE A 573 35.26 28.03 32.43
C ILE A 573 34.72 26.87 33.28
N ARG A 574 35.50 25.79 33.42
CA ARG A 574 35.14 24.61 34.23
C ARG A 574 35.12 24.89 35.74
N ARG A 575 35.81 25.93 36.22
CA ARG A 575 35.82 26.31 37.66
C ARG A 575 34.70 27.27 38.06
N SER A 576 34.03 27.94 37.11
CA SER A 576 33.07 29.00 37.44
C SER A 576 31.61 28.53 37.64
N ILE A 577 31.28 27.29 37.29
CA ILE A 577 29.88 26.82 37.25
C ILE A 577 29.43 26.15 38.58
N LEU A 578 30.34 25.93 39.54
CA LEU A 578 30.04 25.24 40.82
C LEU A 578 29.68 26.18 41.99
N SER A 579 28.79 27.17 41.79
CA SER A 579 28.20 27.85 42.95
C SER A 579 26.76 28.29 42.71
N HIS A 580 25.89 27.93 43.67
CA HIS A 580 24.50 28.36 43.91
C HIS A 580 23.38 27.48 43.31
N SER A 581 22.77 26.64 44.15
CA SER A 581 21.46 26.92 44.79
C SER A 581 20.91 25.68 45.50
N ASP A 582 20.59 25.86 46.78
CA ASP A 582 19.80 24.97 47.64
C ASP A 582 18.31 25.06 47.24
N ASP A 583 17.60 23.93 47.24
CA ASP A 583 16.28 23.81 47.87
C ASP A 583 15.92 22.32 48.09
N ARG A 584 15.42 22.02 49.31
CA ARG A 584 15.32 20.67 49.90
C ARG A 584 13.88 20.13 49.86
N ALA A 585 13.73 18.82 49.60
CA ALA A 585 12.58 18.04 50.04
C ALA A 585 13.07 16.71 50.68
N GLN A 586 12.55 16.37 51.86
CA GLN A 586 12.90 15.19 52.67
C GLN A 586 11.80 14.11 52.57
N ILE A 587 12.18 12.82 52.55
CA ILE A 587 11.28 11.69 52.82
C ILE A 587 11.90 10.87 53.95
N CYS A 588 11.16 10.64 55.03
CA CYS A 588 11.56 9.84 56.20
C CYS A 588 10.90 8.46 56.14
N PHE A 589 11.62 7.39 56.52
CA PHE A 589 11.07 6.05 56.72
C PHE A 589 11.32 5.58 58.17
N PHE A 590 10.31 4.94 58.77
CA PHE A 590 10.33 4.40 60.13
C PHE A 590 10.65 2.90 60.12
N ALA A 591 11.39 2.43 61.13
CA ALA A 591 11.43 1.03 61.53
C ALA A 591 10.86 0.92 62.96
N PRO A 592 9.99 -0.06 63.28
CA PRO A 592 9.72 -0.43 64.65
C PRO A 592 10.58 -1.64 65.03
N GLU A 593 11.46 -1.50 66.02
CA GLU A 593 12.21 -2.62 66.59
C GLU A 593 11.47 -3.26 67.76
N GLU A 594 11.55 -4.59 67.86
CA GLU A 594 11.40 -5.33 69.11
C GLU A 594 12.65 -5.16 70.00
N SER A 595 12.94 -3.95 70.48
CA SER A 595 13.63 -3.77 71.76
C SER A 595 13.48 -2.32 72.23
N GLY A 596 12.99 -2.13 73.46
CA GLY A 596 12.65 -0.82 74.03
C GLY A 596 13.85 0.10 74.30
N ARG A 597 14.47 0.65 73.25
CA ARG A 597 15.37 1.82 73.32
C ARG A 597 14.91 2.90 72.34
N LEU A 598 14.69 4.11 72.86
CA LEU A 598 14.60 5.32 72.04
C LEU A 598 15.98 5.57 71.41
N MET A 599 16.08 5.54 70.09
CA MET A 599 17.27 6.00 69.36
C MET A 599 17.26 7.52 69.24
N ASP A 600 18.44 8.10 69.47
CA ASP A 600 18.75 9.54 69.42
C ASP A 600 19.00 9.99 67.96
N GLU A 601 19.05 11.29 67.70
CA GLU A 601 19.30 11.90 66.37
C GLU A 601 20.64 11.52 65.69
N ALA A 602 21.43 10.63 66.29
CA ALA A 602 22.72 10.18 65.76
C ALA A 602 22.66 8.90 64.91
N ASP A 603 21.53 8.20 64.87
CA ASP A 603 21.37 6.97 64.06
C ASP A 603 20.83 7.23 62.63
N PHE A 604 20.74 8.50 62.22
CA PHE A 604 20.39 8.90 60.86
C PHE A 604 21.61 8.81 59.92
N ILE A 605 21.61 7.87 58.98
CA ILE A 605 22.59 7.88 57.88
C ILE A 605 22.19 8.95 56.87
N GLN A 606 22.93 10.06 56.86
CA GLN A 606 22.85 11.08 55.81
C GLN A 606 23.67 10.66 54.58
N VAL A 607 23.04 10.60 53.41
CA VAL A 607 23.74 10.41 52.13
C VAL A 607 23.63 11.70 51.31
N PRO A 608 24.75 12.36 50.94
CA PRO A 608 24.72 13.58 50.14
C PRO A 608 24.52 13.25 48.66
N LEU A 609 23.51 13.86 48.03
CA LEU A 609 23.23 13.74 46.59
C LEU A 609 24.11 14.74 45.80
N GLY A 610 25.21 14.25 45.25
CA GLY A 610 25.98 14.95 44.21
C GLY A 610 25.55 14.48 42.81
N GLU A 611 25.12 15.44 41.99
CA GLU A 611 24.86 15.39 40.53
C GLU A 611 24.00 14.23 39.97
N GLN A 612 22.79 14.60 39.54
CA GLN A 612 21.88 13.87 38.64
C GLN A 612 21.96 12.34 38.66
N ARG A 613 21.28 11.74 39.64
CA ARG A 613 20.90 10.33 39.60
C ARG A 613 19.42 10.21 39.89
N THR A 614 18.71 9.56 38.98
CA THR A 614 17.27 9.26 39.09
C THR A 614 16.99 8.35 40.30
N PRO A 615 15.75 8.30 40.82
CA PRO A 615 15.37 7.42 41.94
C PRO A 615 15.85 5.96 41.77
N ASP A 616 15.89 5.46 40.53
CA ASP A 616 16.36 4.12 40.18
C ASP A 616 17.86 3.89 40.48
N ALA A 617 18.70 4.92 40.32
CA ALA A 617 20.14 4.78 40.55
C ALA A 617 20.48 4.80 42.06
N VAL A 618 19.64 5.42 42.89
CA VAL A 618 19.74 5.34 44.35
C VAL A 618 19.30 3.95 44.84
N LEU A 619 18.24 3.39 44.25
CA LEU A 619 17.79 2.02 44.52
C LEU A 619 18.84 0.98 44.08
N HIS A 620 19.48 1.17 42.93
CA HIS A 620 20.59 0.33 42.46
C HIS A 620 21.83 0.42 43.37
N GLY A 621 22.14 1.60 43.90
CA GLY A 621 23.24 1.78 44.85
C GLY A 621 23.00 1.08 46.18
N PHE A 622 21.76 1.14 46.68
CA PHE A 622 21.36 0.49 47.93
C PHE A 622 21.31 -1.03 47.80
N LEU A 623 20.81 -1.56 46.67
CA LEU A 623 20.80 -2.99 46.39
C LEU A 623 22.21 -3.55 46.16
N ALA A 624 23.11 -2.79 45.54
CA ALA A 624 24.50 -3.19 45.39
C ALA A 624 25.25 -3.28 46.73
N GLN A 625 24.95 -2.40 47.70
CA GLN A 625 25.49 -2.50 49.07
C GLN A 625 24.81 -3.60 49.90
N ALA A 626 23.50 -3.81 49.74
CA ALA A 626 22.77 -4.86 50.44
C ALA A 626 23.27 -6.26 50.06
N VAL A 627 23.64 -6.50 48.79
CA VAL A 627 24.20 -7.78 48.30
C VAL A 627 25.49 -8.19 49.02
N HIS A 628 26.18 -7.26 49.71
CA HIS A 628 27.38 -7.55 50.49
C HIS A 628 27.13 -7.67 52.01
N SER A 629 25.89 -7.45 52.47
CA SER A 629 25.46 -7.66 53.85
C SER A 629 24.85 -9.05 54.00
N SER A 630 25.33 -9.83 54.96
CA SER A 630 25.02 -11.26 55.14
C SER A 630 23.68 -11.57 55.81
N ASP A 631 22.74 -10.62 55.93
CA ASP A 631 21.43 -10.87 56.52
C ASP A 631 20.29 -10.16 55.78
N PHE A 632 19.38 -10.96 55.21
CA PHE A 632 18.26 -10.52 54.34
C PHE A 632 16.89 -10.90 54.90
N SER A 633 16.81 -11.26 56.18
CA SER A 633 15.64 -11.89 56.78
C SER A 633 14.42 -10.97 57.01
N HIS A 634 14.51 -9.66 56.70
CA HIS A 634 13.50 -8.67 57.09
C HIS A 634 13.02 -7.68 56.00
N LEU A 635 13.24 -7.96 54.70
CA LEU A 635 12.76 -7.10 53.63
C LEU A 635 11.26 -7.32 53.34
N VAL A 636 10.41 -6.30 53.55
CA VAL A 636 8.98 -6.31 53.17
C VAL A 636 8.72 -5.16 52.18
N ILE A 637 8.31 -5.48 50.95
CA ILE A 637 7.92 -4.50 49.93
C ILE A 637 6.39 -4.51 49.82
N SER A 638 5.75 -3.37 50.10
CA SER A 638 4.30 -3.17 49.90
C SER A 638 4.07 -2.21 48.74
N THR A 639 3.19 -2.57 47.81
CA THR A 639 2.78 -1.71 46.69
C THR A 639 1.31 -1.35 46.82
N THR A 640 1.00 -0.08 47.09
CA THR A 640 -0.29 0.52 46.72
C THR A 640 -0.09 1.95 46.24
N GLU A 641 -0.51 2.22 45.00
CA GLU A 641 -0.84 3.57 44.56
C GLU A 641 -2.30 3.87 44.96
N HIS A 642 -2.51 5.09 45.44
CA HIS A 642 -3.78 5.72 45.84
C HIS A 642 -4.31 5.45 47.26
N GLY A 643 -4.28 6.51 48.08
CA GLY A 643 -4.92 6.58 49.37
C GLY A 643 -6.44 6.77 49.29
N SER A 644 -7.18 5.86 49.90
CA SER A 644 -8.31 6.12 50.82
C SER A 644 -8.76 4.81 51.48
N PRO A 645 -9.13 4.80 52.77
CA PRO A 645 -9.37 3.57 53.53
C PRO A 645 -10.86 3.22 53.64
N VAL A 646 -11.26 2.04 53.16
CA VAL A 646 -12.50 1.31 53.51
C VAL A 646 -12.18 -0.17 53.29
N GLY A 647 -12.38 -1.16 54.15
CA GLY A 647 -13.11 -1.30 55.40
C GLY A 647 -13.51 -2.79 55.49
N THR A 648 -12.77 -3.55 56.31
CA THR A 648 -13.14 -4.78 57.02
C THR A 648 -14.09 -5.81 56.36
N ASN A 649 -13.59 -7.00 56.01
CA ASN A 649 -13.75 -8.23 56.82
C ASN A 649 -13.34 -9.51 56.06
N GLY A 650 -12.35 -10.22 56.64
CA GLY A 650 -12.34 -11.67 56.81
C GLY A 650 -12.13 -12.57 55.59
N SER A 651 -10.90 -13.05 55.38
CA SER A 651 -10.47 -14.39 55.82
C SER A 651 -9.09 -14.73 55.26
N ASN A 652 -8.27 -15.34 56.12
CA ASN A 652 -6.94 -15.89 55.87
C ASN A 652 -6.75 -16.56 54.50
N ASP A 653 -5.65 -16.23 53.81
CA ASP A 653 -4.73 -17.24 53.31
C ASP A 653 -3.31 -16.69 53.15
N GLY A 654 -2.34 -17.57 53.35
CA GLY A 654 -0.99 -17.24 53.79
C GLY A 654 -0.13 -16.45 52.82
N GLY A 655 0.49 -15.37 53.32
CA GLY A 655 1.66 -14.76 52.70
C GLY A 655 2.83 -15.74 52.75
N SER A 656 3.21 -16.28 51.60
CA SER A 656 4.39 -17.14 51.44
C SER A 656 5.65 -16.30 51.60
N ARG A 657 6.54 -16.70 52.53
CA ARG A 657 7.92 -16.21 52.62
C ARG A 657 8.68 -16.73 51.40
N TRP A 658 9.24 -15.82 50.62
CA TRP A 658 10.06 -16.17 49.45
C TRP A 658 11.39 -16.73 49.94
N SER A 659 11.73 -17.93 49.48
CA SER A 659 13.03 -18.54 49.70
C SER A 659 14.14 -17.73 49.00
N ARG A 660 15.39 -17.91 49.44
CA ARG A 660 16.57 -17.26 48.83
C ARG A 660 16.64 -17.50 47.32
N GLU A 661 16.29 -18.71 46.87
CA GLU A 661 16.24 -19.06 45.45
C GLU A 661 15.10 -18.37 44.71
N GLU A 662 13.94 -18.13 45.34
CA GLU A 662 12.85 -17.38 44.73
C GLU A 662 13.15 -15.88 44.62
N VAL A 663 13.85 -15.32 45.62
CA VAL A 663 14.36 -13.93 45.57
C VAL A 663 15.48 -13.81 44.54
N GLU A 664 16.42 -14.75 44.47
CA GLU A 664 17.48 -14.76 43.45
C GLU A 664 16.89 -14.96 42.04
N GLN A 665 15.89 -15.82 41.86
CA GLN A 665 15.16 -15.98 40.59
C GLN A 665 14.30 -14.76 40.26
N TRP A 666 13.78 -14.05 41.25
CA TRP A 666 13.03 -12.82 41.03
C TRP A 666 13.96 -11.65 40.68
N VAL A 667 15.08 -11.48 41.39
CA VAL A 667 16.13 -10.53 41.04
C VAL A 667 16.74 -10.87 39.67
N HIS A 668 16.88 -12.16 39.34
CA HIS A 668 17.27 -12.59 38.01
C HIS A 668 16.21 -12.21 36.96
N ARG A 669 14.91 -12.48 37.21
CA ARG A 669 13.80 -12.09 36.32
C ARG A 669 13.58 -10.58 36.22
N PHE A 670 13.89 -9.81 37.27
CA PHE A 670 13.74 -8.36 37.35
C PHE A 670 14.92 -7.63 36.69
N ASN A 671 16.15 -8.11 36.88
CA ASN A 671 17.31 -7.71 36.08
C ASN A 671 17.16 -8.15 34.60
N LEU A 672 16.32 -9.16 34.32
CA LEU A 672 15.89 -9.59 32.99
C LEU A 672 14.60 -8.90 32.50
N GLY A 673 14.30 -7.70 33.00
CA GLY A 673 13.46 -6.73 32.27
C GLY A 673 14.03 -6.32 30.90
N LEU A 674 15.21 -6.83 30.54
CA LEU A 674 15.72 -6.92 29.17
C LEU A 674 15.32 -8.28 28.59
N LYS A 675 14.59 -8.26 27.46
CA LYS A 675 14.37 -9.40 26.56
C LYS A 675 15.58 -10.34 26.58
N THR A 676 15.35 -11.65 26.69
CA THR A 676 16.37 -12.66 26.34
C THR A 676 17.09 -12.20 25.06
N PRO A 677 18.44 -12.16 25.02
CA PRO A 677 19.14 -11.72 23.83
C PRO A 677 18.73 -12.65 22.68
N GLY A 678 18.05 -12.08 21.68
CA GLY A 678 17.73 -12.79 20.46
C GLY A 678 19.01 -13.23 19.72
N PRO A 679 18.87 -13.90 18.58
CA PRO A 679 20.00 -14.40 17.83
C PRO A 679 21.02 -13.29 17.52
N THR A 680 22.30 -13.60 17.69
CA THR A 680 23.43 -12.68 17.42
C THR A 680 23.99 -12.83 16.01
N HIS A 681 23.75 -13.98 15.38
CA HIS A 681 24.10 -14.29 13.99
C HIS A 681 23.24 -15.46 13.50
N LEU A 682 23.11 -15.56 12.18
CA LEU A 682 22.52 -16.72 11.50
C LEU A 682 23.64 -17.54 10.88
N THR A 683 23.57 -18.86 11.02
CA THR A 683 24.47 -19.78 10.33
C THR A 683 23.66 -20.57 9.31
N VAL A 684 24.12 -20.67 8.06
CA VAL A 684 23.47 -21.51 7.04
C VAL A 684 24.25 -22.80 6.81
N GLY A 685 23.55 -23.93 6.88
CA GLY A 685 24.08 -25.24 6.52
C GLY A 685 24.05 -25.45 5.01
N LEU A 686 25.22 -25.40 4.38
CA LEU A 686 25.40 -25.57 2.96
C LEU A 686 25.63 -27.04 2.61
N ALA A 687 24.86 -27.58 1.66
CA ALA A 687 24.90 -28.98 1.25
C ALA A 687 24.52 -29.17 -0.23
N GLY A 688 24.88 -30.32 -0.80
CA GLY A 688 24.60 -30.67 -2.19
C GLY A 688 25.55 -30.01 -3.20
N GLY A 689 25.18 -30.02 -4.48
CA GLY A 689 25.98 -29.38 -5.55
C GLY A 689 25.91 -27.85 -5.52
N MET A 690 26.73 -27.18 -6.35
CA MET A 690 26.85 -25.71 -6.37
C MET A 690 25.50 -24.98 -6.42
N GLY A 691 24.59 -25.38 -7.31
CA GLY A 691 23.29 -24.73 -7.44
C GLY A 691 22.44 -24.78 -6.16
N ASN A 692 22.53 -25.86 -5.39
CA ASN A 692 21.82 -26.00 -4.10
C ASN A 692 22.46 -25.09 -3.03
N GLN A 693 23.79 -25.06 -2.98
CA GLN A 693 24.53 -24.18 -2.06
C GLN A 693 24.21 -22.70 -2.34
N MET A 694 24.05 -22.31 -3.61
CA MET A 694 23.66 -20.95 -3.99
C MET A 694 22.25 -20.58 -3.51
N PHE A 695 21.26 -21.49 -3.63
CA PHE A 695 19.91 -21.27 -3.10
C PHE A 695 19.89 -21.14 -1.57
N GLN A 696 20.60 -22.03 -0.89
CA GLN A 696 20.78 -22.00 0.56
C GLN A 696 21.35 -20.66 1.03
N TYR A 697 22.46 -20.26 0.43
CA TYR A 697 23.10 -19.00 0.75
C TYR A 697 22.17 -17.81 0.46
N ALA A 698 21.49 -17.81 -0.69
CA ALA A 698 20.63 -16.70 -1.08
C ALA A 698 19.46 -16.46 -0.12
N TYR A 699 18.81 -17.55 0.31
CA TYR A 699 17.73 -17.46 1.29
C TYR A 699 18.23 -17.02 2.67
N ALA A 700 19.36 -17.58 3.13
CA ALA A 700 19.94 -17.19 4.41
C ALA A 700 20.43 -15.74 4.41
N LEU A 701 20.98 -15.25 3.28
CA LEU A 701 21.34 -13.84 3.11
C LEU A 701 20.12 -12.94 3.23
N ARG A 702 19.01 -13.30 2.58
CA ARG A 702 17.73 -12.58 2.73
C ARG A 702 17.31 -12.49 4.20
N LEU A 703 17.39 -13.59 4.96
CA LEU A 703 16.97 -13.62 6.35
C LEU A 703 17.93 -12.82 7.24
N ALA A 704 19.24 -12.98 7.04
CA ALA A 704 20.27 -12.22 7.72
C ALA A 704 20.08 -10.71 7.53
N ARG A 705 19.78 -10.28 6.30
CA ARG A 705 19.40 -8.89 6.02
C ARG A 705 18.13 -8.51 6.76
N GLN A 706 17.04 -9.25 6.60
CA GLN A 706 15.74 -8.99 7.24
C GLN A 706 15.84 -8.78 8.77
N PHE A 707 16.70 -9.55 9.45
CA PHE A 707 16.89 -9.46 10.90
C PHE A 707 18.07 -8.57 11.34
N GLY A 708 18.84 -8.02 10.40
CA GLY A 708 20.05 -7.24 10.71
C GLY A 708 21.15 -8.08 11.37
N LEU A 709 21.22 -9.38 11.06
CA LEU A 709 22.16 -10.33 11.65
C LEU A 709 23.33 -10.61 10.71
N PRO A 710 24.55 -10.83 11.23
CA PRO A 710 25.64 -11.43 10.47
C PRO A 710 25.23 -12.81 9.94
N LEU A 711 25.62 -13.11 8.71
CA LEU A 711 25.48 -14.44 8.12
C LEU A 711 26.82 -15.16 8.19
N LYS A 712 26.83 -16.32 8.83
CA LYS A 712 27.88 -17.32 8.78
C LYS A 712 27.45 -18.49 7.90
N THR A 713 28.41 -19.24 7.39
CA THR A 713 28.16 -20.44 6.62
C THR A 713 28.81 -21.64 7.29
N THR A 714 28.20 -22.80 7.24
CA THR A 714 28.83 -24.05 7.66
C THR A 714 28.59 -25.10 6.59
N PHE A 715 29.55 -26.00 6.39
CA PHE A 715 29.45 -27.02 5.34
C PHE A 715 28.99 -28.36 5.92
N LEU A 716 27.93 -28.92 5.34
CA LEU A 716 27.38 -30.23 5.67
C LEU A 716 27.81 -31.22 4.55
N PRO A 717 28.83 -32.06 4.77
CA PRO A 717 29.43 -32.90 3.72
C PRO A 717 28.54 -34.11 3.37
N LEU A 718 27.41 -33.86 2.72
CA LEU A 718 26.47 -34.87 2.23
C LEU A 718 26.87 -35.36 0.81
N GLY A 719 28.09 -35.85 0.66
CA GLY A 719 28.56 -36.51 -0.58
C GLY A 719 28.93 -35.61 -1.76
N ARG A 720 28.96 -34.29 -1.59
CA ARG A 720 29.49 -33.31 -2.55
C ARG A 720 30.53 -32.42 -1.87
N ALA A 721 31.35 -31.71 -2.64
CA ALA A 721 32.33 -30.75 -2.13
C ALA A 721 31.71 -29.34 -2.01
N PHE A 722 32.29 -28.51 -1.15
CA PHE A 722 31.93 -27.09 -1.03
C PHE A 722 32.34 -26.34 -2.30
N ALA A 723 31.40 -25.61 -2.92
CA ALA A 723 31.55 -25.06 -4.27
C ALA A 723 31.54 -23.52 -4.33
N LEU A 724 31.18 -22.83 -3.25
CA LEU A 724 31.02 -21.37 -3.27
C LEU A 724 32.33 -20.57 -3.13
N ARG A 725 33.49 -21.23 -3.01
CA ARG A 725 34.81 -20.55 -2.93
C ARG A 725 35.08 -19.64 -4.12
N MET A 726 34.60 -20.01 -5.30
CA MET A 726 34.76 -19.20 -6.50
C MET A 726 34.07 -17.84 -6.43
N PHE A 727 33.13 -17.67 -5.49
CA PHE A 727 32.45 -16.40 -5.20
C PHE A 727 33.04 -15.68 -3.98
N GLY A 728 34.19 -16.14 -3.46
CA GLY A 728 34.81 -15.58 -2.26
C GLY A 728 34.08 -15.94 -0.96
N ILE A 729 33.21 -16.96 -0.98
CA ILE A 729 32.51 -17.45 0.21
C ILE A 729 33.28 -18.65 0.75
N GLU A 730 33.70 -18.60 2.01
CA GLU A 730 34.37 -19.71 2.71
C GLU A 730 33.47 -20.22 3.84
N PRO A 731 33.47 -21.54 4.12
CA PRO A 731 32.75 -22.10 5.25
C PRO A 731 33.39 -21.65 6.57
N ASP A 732 32.57 -21.13 7.48
CA ASP A 732 32.95 -20.89 8.87
C ASP A 732 32.98 -22.20 9.68
N ALA A 733 33.44 -22.11 10.93
CA ALA A 733 33.41 -23.20 11.89
C ALA A 733 31.98 -23.66 12.21
N THR A 734 31.83 -24.94 12.58
CA THR A 734 30.56 -25.52 13.04
C THR A 734 29.95 -24.71 14.18
N PRO A 735 28.61 -24.51 14.21
CA PRO A 735 27.93 -23.83 15.32
C PRO A 735 28.40 -24.29 16.70
N SER A 736 28.67 -23.35 17.59
CA SER A 736 29.04 -23.64 18.98
C SER A 736 27.78 -23.82 19.83
N SER A 737 27.69 -24.93 20.56
CA SER A 737 26.55 -25.19 21.47
C SER A 737 26.48 -24.15 22.59
N PRO A 738 25.29 -23.61 22.93
CA PRO A 738 23.96 -23.97 22.42
C PRO A 738 23.52 -23.17 21.17
N PHE A 739 22.96 -23.86 20.18
CA PHE A 739 22.34 -23.26 18.98
C PHE A 739 20.95 -23.86 18.71
N GLU A 740 20.05 -23.08 18.13
CA GLU A 740 18.77 -23.59 17.63
C GLU A 740 18.90 -24.03 16.17
N LYS A 741 18.49 -25.26 15.87
CA LYS A 741 18.49 -25.79 14.50
C LYS A 741 17.10 -25.68 13.89
N ILE A 742 16.99 -24.94 12.79
CA ILE A 742 15.80 -24.84 11.97
C ILE A 742 16.08 -25.60 10.67
N GLU A 743 15.65 -26.86 10.63
CA GLU A 743 15.78 -27.72 9.44
C GLU A 743 14.51 -27.77 8.63
N TYR A 744 14.68 -27.74 7.31
CA TYR A 744 13.62 -27.84 6.34
C TYR A 744 14.11 -28.66 5.14
N TRP A 745 14.09 -29.99 5.32
CA TRP A 745 14.44 -30.99 4.31
C TRP A 745 13.16 -31.72 3.88
N ASP A 746 12.52 -31.21 2.83
CA ASP A 746 11.41 -31.79 2.03
C ASP A 746 9.94 -31.74 2.52
N SER A 747 9.08 -31.33 1.56
CA SER A 747 7.70 -31.80 1.27
C SER A 747 6.50 -31.39 2.14
N TYR A 748 6.31 -30.09 2.48
CA TYR A 748 4.96 -29.57 2.81
C TYR A 748 4.70 -28.15 2.26
N PRO A 749 3.55 -27.90 1.61
CA PRO A 749 3.16 -26.60 1.06
C PRO A 749 2.70 -25.67 2.19
N GLY A 750 3.42 -24.57 2.39
CA GLY A 750 3.01 -23.50 3.29
C GLY A 750 3.95 -22.30 3.16
N PRO A 751 3.63 -21.14 3.77
CA PRO A 751 4.45 -19.93 3.72
C PRO A 751 5.77 -20.13 4.47
N VAL A 752 6.75 -20.83 3.87
CA VAL A 752 8.04 -21.20 4.48
C VAL A 752 8.76 -19.98 5.06
N GLY A 753 8.60 -18.83 4.42
CA GLY A 753 9.13 -17.55 4.88
C GLY A 753 8.59 -17.08 6.24
N TRP A 754 7.34 -17.38 6.58
CA TRP A 754 6.71 -16.93 7.84
C TRP A 754 7.07 -17.86 9.00
N THR A 755 7.16 -19.17 8.76
CA THR A 755 7.53 -20.16 9.78
C THR A 755 9.00 -20.04 10.21
N VAL A 756 9.93 -19.87 9.25
CA VAL A 756 11.35 -19.69 9.58
C VAL A 756 11.61 -18.32 10.22
N ALA A 757 11.00 -17.24 9.69
CA ALA A 757 11.14 -15.91 10.27
C ALA A 757 10.50 -15.79 11.66
N GLY A 758 9.34 -16.43 11.89
CA GLY A 758 8.70 -16.51 13.21
C GLY A 758 9.60 -17.20 14.23
N ARG A 759 10.17 -18.35 13.87
CA ARG A 759 11.11 -19.07 14.74
C ARG A 759 12.39 -18.29 15.04
N ILE A 760 12.94 -17.55 14.07
CA ILE A 760 14.08 -16.65 14.33
C ILE A 760 13.72 -15.54 15.33
N ARG A 761 12.47 -15.01 15.30
CA ARG A 761 11.99 -13.99 16.26
C ARG A 761 11.79 -14.53 17.66
N GLU A 762 11.36 -15.80 17.76
CA GLU A 762 11.06 -16.47 19.02
C GLU A 762 12.30 -17.12 19.64
N SER A 763 13.39 -17.26 18.88
CA SER A 763 14.60 -17.93 19.33
C SER A 763 15.27 -17.19 20.48
N SER A 764 15.58 -17.94 21.53
CA SER A 764 16.33 -17.48 22.70
C SER A 764 17.81 -17.88 22.66
N THR A 765 18.29 -18.45 21.55
CA THR A 765 19.69 -18.88 21.41
C THR A 765 20.51 -17.82 20.66
N PRO A 766 21.79 -17.62 21.03
CA PRO A 766 22.66 -16.65 20.36
C PRO A 766 23.00 -17.04 18.92
N GLU A 767 22.88 -18.32 18.56
CA GLU A 767 23.15 -18.84 17.22
C GLU A 767 21.93 -19.63 16.71
N VAL A 768 21.54 -19.38 15.46
CA VAL A 768 20.47 -20.11 14.76
C VAL A 768 21.04 -20.71 13.48
N LEU A 769 20.98 -22.05 13.36
CA LEU A 769 21.39 -22.81 12.19
C LEU A 769 20.18 -23.05 11.27
N ILE A 770 20.24 -22.53 10.05
CA ILE A 770 19.23 -22.72 9.00
C ILE A 770 19.72 -23.80 8.03
N ALA A 771 18.93 -24.84 7.81
CA ALA A 771 19.26 -25.93 6.90
C ALA A 771 18.06 -26.30 6.02
N GLY A 772 18.27 -26.45 4.71
CA GLY A 772 17.21 -26.78 3.74
C GLY A 772 17.64 -26.44 2.31
N TYR A 773 16.87 -26.76 1.27
CA TYR A 773 17.27 -26.50 -0.12
C TYR A 773 16.79 -25.15 -0.70
N PHE A 774 15.64 -24.64 -0.26
CA PHE A 774 15.13 -23.30 -0.60
C PHE A 774 15.14 -22.91 -2.10
N GLN A 775 14.80 -23.86 -2.98
CA GLN A 775 15.00 -23.75 -4.44
C GLN A 775 13.96 -22.88 -5.19
N ASN A 776 13.56 -21.71 -4.65
CA ASN A 776 12.58 -20.82 -5.28
C ASN A 776 13.08 -19.37 -5.22
N GLU A 777 12.97 -18.64 -6.34
CA GLU A 777 13.44 -17.25 -6.40
C GLU A 777 12.70 -16.32 -5.43
N GLU A 778 11.42 -16.55 -5.17
CA GLU A 778 10.60 -15.75 -4.26
C GLU A 778 11.22 -15.64 -2.86
N TYR A 779 11.98 -16.66 -2.45
CA TYR A 779 12.61 -16.70 -1.13
C TYR A 779 13.72 -15.66 -0.94
N PHE A 780 14.34 -15.17 -2.03
CA PHE A 780 15.44 -14.22 -1.99
C PHE A 780 15.28 -13.03 -2.95
N LEU A 781 14.14 -12.88 -3.64
CA LEU A 781 13.85 -11.72 -4.51
C LEU A 781 14.17 -10.35 -3.88
N PRO A 782 13.90 -10.09 -2.57
CA PRO A 782 14.25 -8.80 -1.94
C PRO A 782 15.74 -8.46 -1.95
N VAL A 783 16.62 -9.45 -2.06
CA VAL A 783 18.09 -9.28 -2.12
C VAL A 783 18.66 -9.71 -3.47
N ALA A 784 17.82 -9.85 -4.51
CA ALA A 784 18.22 -10.37 -5.81
C ALA A 784 19.42 -9.63 -6.44
N ASP A 785 19.49 -8.31 -6.32
CA ASP A 785 20.60 -7.53 -6.88
C ASP A 785 21.91 -7.73 -6.10
N GLU A 786 21.82 -7.98 -4.79
CA GLU A 786 22.99 -8.37 -3.98
C GLU A 786 23.47 -9.76 -4.40
N ILE A 787 22.54 -10.70 -4.60
CA ILE A 787 22.84 -12.06 -5.08
C ILE A 787 23.49 -12.03 -6.48
N ARG A 788 22.99 -11.22 -7.41
CA ARG A 788 23.60 -11.08 -8.75
C ARG A 788 25.01 -10.51 -8.70
N ARG A 789 25.27 -9.57 -7.79
CA ARG A 789 26.62 -9.01 -7.58
C ARG A 789 27.55 -10.03 -6.93
N LEU A 790 27.05 -10.76 -5.93
CA LEU A 790 27.82 -11.76 -5.20
C LEU A 790 28.21 -12.95 -6.08
N PHE A 791 27.27 -13.44 -6.88
CA PHE A 791 27.49 -14.53 -7.82
C PHE A 791 27.88 -14.05 -9.22
N LYS A 792 28.45 -12.83 -9.32
CA LYS A 792 28.89 -12.28 -10.61
C LYS A 792 30.04 -13.12 -11.16
N ILE A 793 29.91 -13.52 -12.42
CA ILE A 793 30.94 -14.24 -13.16
C ILE A 793 31.20 -13.49 -14.47
N GLU A 794 32.47 -13.33 -14.81
CA GLU A 794 32.85 -12.70 -16.07
C GLU A 794 32.50 -13.63 -17.25
N PRO A 795 31.78 -13.14 -18.27
CA PRO A 795 31.29 -13.97 -19.36
C PRO A 795 32.45 -14.45 -20.24
N HIS A 796 32.43 -15.73 -20.59
CA HIS A 796 33.40 -16.33 -21.51
C HIS A 796 32.72 -17.36 -22.42
N LEU A 797 32.60 -17.04 -23.71
CA LEU A 797 32.08 -17.98 -24.70
C LEU A 797 33.22 -18.83 -25.28
N PRO A 798 33.04 -20.15 -25.41
CA PRO A 798 34.06 -21.05 -25.95
C PRO A 798 34.25 -20.90 -27.48
N ILE A 799 33.33 -20.21 -28.15
CA ILE A 799 33.33 -19.95 -29.59
C ILE A 799 32.91 -18.52 -29.90
N SER A 800 33.37 -18.00 -31.05
CA SER A 800 32.79 -16.77 -31.63
C SER A 800 31.44 -17.09 -32.26
N CYS A 801 30.39 -16.36 -31.86
CA CYS A 801 29.04 -16.55 -32.38
C CYS A 801 28.69 -15.62 -33.56
N GLY A 802 29.56 -14.66 -33.91
CA GLY A 802 29.28 -13.67 -34.95
C GLY A 802 27.97 -12.90 -34.69
N GLU A 803 27.08 -12.86 -35.69
CA GLU A 803 25.74 -12.25 -35.58
C GLU A 803 24.68 -13.18 -34.94
N ARG A 804 25.02 -14.45 -34.68
CA ARG A 804 24.09 -15.42 -34.09
C ARG A 804 23.95 -15.20 -32.58
N LEU A 805 22.73 -15.38 -32.04
CA LEU A 805 22.49 -15.24 -30.61
C LEU A 805 23.01 -16.49 -29.85
N PRO A 806 23.92 -16.36 -28.87
CA PRO A 806 24.38 -17.51 -28.08
C PRO A 806 23.27 -18.03 -27.16
N VAL A 807 22.87 -19.28 -27.38
CA VAL A 807 21.85 -20.00 -26.63
C VAL A 807 22.48 -21.17 -25.87
N ALA A 808 22.42 -21.16 -24.54
CA ALA A 808 22.91 -22.28 -23.75
C ALA A 808 21.92 -23.45 -23.79
N ILE A 809 22.40 -24.67 -24.03
CA ILE A 809 21.65 -25.91 -23.76
C ILE A 809 22.31 -26.59 -22.58
N HIS A 810 21.63 -26.66 -21.44
CA HIS A 810 22.11 -27.42 -20.29
C HIS A 810 21.62 -28.85 -20.33
N VAL A 811 22.56 -29.80 -20.30
CA VAL A 811 22.30 -31.24 -20.22
C VAL A 811 22.85 -31.76 -18.91
N ARG A 812 22.03 -32.50 -18.16
CA ARG A 812 22.45 -33.13 -16.90
C ARG A 812 22.11 -34.61 -16.95
N ARG A 813 23.12 -35.47 -16.91
CA ARG A 813 22.98 -36.93 -17.00
C ARG A 813 23.74 -37.65 -15.91
N GLY A 814 24.92 -37.18 -15.50
CA GLY A 814 25.86 -37.91 -14.63
C GLY A 814 25.22 -38.65 -13.44
N ASP A 815 24.99 -37.95 -12.32
CA ASP A 815 24.33 -38.54 -11.14
C ASP A 815 22.81 -38.75 -11.32
N PHE A 816 22.23 -38.24 -12.40
CA PHE A 816 20.82 -38.40 -12.71
C PHE A 816 20.51 -39.79 -13.29
N LEU A 817 21.50 -40.46 -13.90
CA LEU A 817 21.35 -41.83 -14.41
C LEU A 817 21.32 -42.90 -13.31
N THR A 818 21.81 -42.59 -12.11
CA THR A 818 21.92 -43.54 -11.00
C THR A 818 20.87 -43.34 -9.91
N VAL A 819 20.14 -42.22 -9.93
CA VAL A 819 19.10 -41.87 -8.95
C VAL A 819 17.71 -41.95 -9.60
N PRO A 820 16.90 -42.98 -9.30
CA PRO A 820 15.59 -43.17 -9.94
C PRO A 820 14.61 -42.01 -9.73
N GLN A 821 14.81 -41.20 -8.68
CA GLN A 821 14.02 -40.01 -8.40
C GLN A 821 14.39 -38.78 -9.27
N HIS A 822 15.35 -38.87 -10.19
CA HIS A 822 15.67 -37.79 -11.12
C HIS A 822 15.16 -38.12 -12.53
N GLN A 823 14.22 -37.33 -13.08
CA GLN A 823 13.77 -37.49 -14.47
C GLN A 823 14.82 -36.95 -15.44
N VAL A 824 15.53 -37.81 -16.15
CA VAL A 824 16.47 -37.38 -17.19
C VAL A 824 15.70 -36.84 -18.40
N CYS A 825 16.04 -35.63 -18.86
CA CYS A 825 15.51 -35.07 -20.11
C CYS A 825 16.09 -35.83 -21.32
N GLY A 826 15.23 -36.44 -22.13
CA GLY A 826 15.64 -37.17 -23.33
C GLY A 826 15.81 -36.26 -24.56
N MET A 827 16.37 -36.79 -25.66
CA MET A 827 16.56 -36.01 -26.89
C MET A 827 15.28 -35.49 -27.51
N ASP A 828 14.14 -36.15 -27.32
CA ASP A 828 12.86 -35.65 -27.80
C ASP A 828 12.46 -34.33 -27.13
N TYR A 829 12.81 -34.14 -25.86
CA TYR A 829 12.61 -32.86 -25.17
C TYR A 829 13.51 -31.79 -25.79
N TYR A 830 14.81 -32.08 -25.96
CA TYR A 830 15.77 -31.12 -26.50
C TYR A 830 15.44 -30.72 -27.94
N ARG A 831 15.02 -31.66 -28.80
CA ARG A 831 14.59 -31.36 -30.18
C ARG A 831 13.41 -30.38 -30.20
N ARG A 832 12.35 -30.65 -29.42
CA ARG A 832 11.18 -29.75 -29.31
C ARG A 832 11.57 -28.39 -28.72
N ALA A 833 12.44 -28.37 -27.72
CA ALA A 833 12.91 -27.12 -27.12
C ALA A 833 13.73 -26.29 -28.11
N MET A 834 14.60 -26.92 -28.90
CA MET A 834 15.40 -26.25 -29.93
C MET A 834 14.52 -25.70 -31.06
N GLU A 835 13.51 -26.47 -31.50
CA GLU A 835 12.51 -25.99 -32.47
C GLU A 835 11.75 -24.78 -31.94
N LEU A 836 11.26 -24.84 -30.70
CA LEU A 836 10.59 -23.71 -30.06
C LEU A 836 11.55 -22.51 -29.93
N MET A 837 12.82 -22.74 -29.58
CA MET A 837 13.82 -21.68 -29.49
C MET A 837 14.09 -21.02 -30.84
N ARG A 838 14.18 -21.80 -31.93
CA ARG A 838 14.32 -21.26 -33.30
C ARG A 838 13.13 -20.40 -33.72
N ASN A 839 11.95 -20.66 -33.17
CA ASN A 839 10.76 -19.83 -33.40
C ASN A 839 10.74 -18.56 -32.56
N LEU A 840 11.43 -18.54 -31.41
CA LEU A 840 11.46 -17.40 -30.48
C LEU A 840 12.65 -16.45 -30.75
N VAL A 841 13.72 -16.95 -31.37
CA VAL A 841 14.98 -16.23 -31.53
C VAL A 841 15.46 -16.30 -32.98
N HIS A 842 15.82 -15.14 -33.54
CA HIS A 842 16.46 -15.07 -34.85
C HIS A 842 17.90 -15.57 -34.78
N ALA A 843 18.26 -16.51 -35.67
CA ALA A 843 19.61 -17.06 -35.84
C ALA A 843 20.30 -17.52 -34.53
N PRO A 844 19.77 -18.53 -33.81
CA PRO A 844 20.39 -19.03 -32.59
C PRO A 844 21.71 -19.78 -32.88
N GLN A 845 22.70 -19.64 -31.99
CA GLN A 845 23.89 -20.48 -31.89
C GLN A 845 23.81 -21.27 -30.58
N PHE A 846 23.50 -22.56 -30.67
CA PHE A 846 23.36 -23.44 -29.52
C PHE A 846 24.72 -23.86 -28.98
N ILE A 847 24.94 -23.65 -27.68
CA ILE A 847 26.14 -24.01 -26.93
C ILE A 847 25.73 -25.03 -25.86
N VAL A 848 26.04 -26.31 -26.10
CA VAL A 848 25.66 -27.41 -25.21
C VAL A 848 26.68 -27.53 -24.09
N VAL A 849 26.20 -27.43 -22.85
CA VAL A 849 26.98 -27.55 -21.62
C VAL A 849 26.45 -28.76 -20.85
N SER A 850 27.33 -29.73 -20.58
CA SER A 850 26.93 -31.02 -20.01
C SER A 850 27.97 -31.60 -19.06
N ASP A 851 27.51 -32.43 -18.11
CA ASP A 851 28.36 -33.34 -17.34
C ASP A 851 28.61 -34.69 -18.03
N ASP A 852 28.04 -34.88 -19.23
CA ASP A 852 28.23 -36.01 -20.13
C ASP A 852 28.42 -35.48 -21.57
N PRO A 853 29.61 -34.93 -21.90
CA PRO A 853 29.88 -34.31 -23.21
C PRO A 853 30.01 -35.31 -24.35
N ASP A 854 30.39 -36.56 -24.06
CA ASP A 854 30.51 -37.63 -25.06
C ASP A 854 29.12 -38.00 -25.62
N TRP A 855 28.13 -38.19 -24.74
CA TRP A 855 26.75 -38.41 -25.16
C TRP A 855 26.20 -37.20 -25.93
N CYS A 856 26.49 -35.97 -25.48
CA CYS A 856 26.04 -34.77 -26.17
C CYS A 856 26.63 -34.65 -27.58
N SER A 857 27.92 -34.99 -27.74
CA SER A 857 28.58 -34.96 -29.05
C SER A 857 27.95 -35.95 -30.03
N ALA A 858 27.53 -37.14 -29.54
CA ALA A 858 26.86 -38.15 -30.35
C ALA A 858 25.43 -37.75 -30.76
N GLU A 859 24.67 -37.12 -29.87
CA GLU A 859 23.24 -36.84 -30.09
C GLU A 859 22.95 -35.46 -30.69
N PHE A 860 23.75 -34.44 -30.35
CA PHE A 860 23.59 -33.06 -30.83
C PHE A 860 24.53 -32.73 -32.02
N GLY A 861 25.52 -33.59 -32.30
CA GLY A 861 26.49 -33.35 -33.36
C GLY A 861 25.88 -33.33 -34.76
N GLY A 862 26.49 -32.55 -35.66
CA GLY A 862 26.16 -32.55 -37.09
C GLY A 862 25.34 -31.36 -37.61
N ALA A 863 24.91 -30.44 -36.73
CA ALA A 863 24.24 -29.20 -37.14
C ALA A 863 25.18 -27.98 -37.01
N ASP A 864 25.19 -27.11 -38.02
CA ASP A 864 26.07 -25.92 -38.07
C ASP A 864 25.74 -24.86 -37.01
N ASP A 865 24.56 -24.93 -36.40
CA ASP A 865 24.10 -24.04 -35.34
C ASP A 865 24.35 -24.62 -33.94
N VAL A 866 25.07 -25.74 -33.80
CA VAL A 866 25.32 -26.42 -32.53
C VAL A 866 26.81 -26.59 -32.23
N PHE A 867 27.20 -26.24 -31.01
CA PHE A 867 28.55 -26.46 -30.47
C PHE A 867 28.46 -27.16 -29.12
N VAL A 868 29.10 -28.33 -28.98
CA VAL A 868 29.19 -29.05 -27.71
C VAL A 868 30.44 -28.58 -26.96
N CYS A 869 30.25 -27.97 -25.80
CA CYS A 869 31.32 -27.36 -25.02
C CYS A 869 31.97 -28.39 -24.09
N GLY A 870 33.29 -28.59 -24.25
CA GLY A 870 34.11 -29.39 -23.34
C GLY A 870 34.49 -28.58 -22.11
N ILE A 871 33.71 -28.67 -21.04
CA ILE A 871 33.97 -27.93 -19.79
C ILE A 871 34.71 -28.80 -18.78
N GLN A 872 35.73 -28.24 -18.13
CA GLN A 872 36.57 -28.95 -17.16
C GLN A 872 36.10 -28.78 -15.71
N ASN A 873 35.36 -27.71 -15.39
CA ASN A 873 34.86 -27.43 -14.05
C ASN A 873 33.61 -26.51 -14.05
N GLU A 874 32.94 -26.42 -12.90
CA GLU A 874 31.70 -25.64 -12.73
C GLU A 874 31.89 -24.13 -13.00
N ALA A 875 33.08 -23.57 -12.75
CA ALA A 875 33.35 -22.15 -13.00
C ALA A 875 33.38 -21.83 -14.50
N GLN A 876 34.00 -22.68 -15.31
CA GLN A 876 34.00 -22.55 -16.78
C GLN A 876 32.58 -22.70 -17.36
N ALA A 877 31.77 -23.62 -16.82
CA ALA A 877 30.37 -23.77 -17.22
C ALA A 877 29.57 -22.49 -16.94
N MET A 878 29.70 -21.95 -15.73
CA MET A 878 29.00 -20.72 -15.36
C MET A 878 29.48 -19.49 -16.16
N ALA A 879 30.77 -19.40 -16.49
CA ALA A 879 31.29 -18.35 -17.38
C ALA A 879 30.70 -18.46 -18.80
N THR A 880 30.52 -19.68 -19.30
CA THR A 880 29.83 -19.97 -20.57
C THR A 880 28.36 -19.53 -20.50
N PHE A 881 27.66 -19.87 -19.42
CA PHE A 881 26.28 -19.41 -19.19
C PHE A 881 26.17 -17.90 -19.14
N ALA A 882 27.08 -17.20 -18.44
CA ALA A 882 27.09 -15.75 -18.36
C ALA A 882 27.25 -15.06 -19.74
N GLY A 883 27.91 -15.73 -20.69
CA GLY A 883 28.03 -15.27 -22.07
C GLY A 883 26.80 -15.49 -22.94
N CYS A 884 25.87 -16.36 -22.53
CA CYS A 884 24.66 -16.68 -23.28
C CYS A 884 23.53 -15.66 -23.01
N ARG A 885 22.52 -15.63 -23.90
CA ARG A 885 21.38 -14.70 -23.82
C ARG A 885 20.03 -15.40 -23.77
N ALA A 886 19.96 -16.64 -24.23
CA ALA A 886 18.79 -17.52 -24.14
C ALA A 886 19.20 -18.92 -23.68
N PHE A 887 18.26 -19.69 -23.12
CA PHE A 887 18.58 -20.97 -22.48
C PHE A 887 17.55 -22.06 -22.80
N ILE A 888 18.02 -23.29 -22.94
CA ILE A 888 17.25 -24.53 -22.85
C ILE A 888 17.81 -25.30 -21.67
N LEU A 889 17.01 -25.55 -20.65
CA LEU A 889 17.45 -26.12 -19.38
C LEU A 889 17.13 -27.61 -19.29
N SER A 890 17.91 -28.32 -18.46
CA SER A 890 17.49 -29.57 -17.81
C SER A 890 16.92 -29.28 -16.42
N ASN A 891 16.33 -30.28 -15.78
CA ASN A 891 15.81 -30.23 -14.42
C ASN A 891 16.95 -30.20 -13.36
N SER A 892 17.68 -29.09 -13.32
CA SER A 892 18.88 -28.90 -12.51
C SER A 892 18.98 -27.48 -11.94
N THR A 893 19.30 -27.37 -10.65
CA THR A 893 19.57 -26.08 -10.00
C THR A 893 20.80 -25.38 -10.57
N PHE A 894 21.74 -26.12 -11.16
CA PHE A 894 22.95 -25.55 -11.77
C PHE A 894 22.61 -24.72 -13.03
N GLY A 895 21.87 -25.32 -13.97
CA GLY A 895 21.37 -24.62 -15.16
C GLY A 895 20.39 -23.50 -14.83
N TRP A 896 19.57 -23.69 -13.77
CA TRP A 896 18.69 -22.65 -13.24
C TRP A 896 19.47 -21.38 -12.86
N TRP A 897 20.55 -21.51 -12.07
CA TRP A 897 21.38 -20.37 -11.70
C TRP A 897 22.09 -19.74 -12.89
N GLY A 898 22.56 -20.56 -13.84
CA GLY A 898 23.13 -20.07 -15.10
C GLY A 898 22.17 -19.13 -15.85
N ALA A 899 20.92 -19.55 -16.07
CA ALA A 899 19.91 -18.74 -16.74
C ALA A 899 19.49 -17.51 -15.93
N TRP A 900 19.35 -17.66 -14.60
CA TRP A 900 18.91 -16.58 -13.72
C TRP A 900 19.95 -15.46 -13.59
N LEU A 901 21.23 -15.82 -13.44
CA LEU A 901 22.35 -14.86 -13.34
C LEU A 901 22.63 -14.16 -14.67
N ALA A 902 22.49 -14.88 -15.78
CA ALA A 902 22.59 -14.28 -17.13
C ALA A 902 21.43 -13.32 -17.44
N ASN A 903 20.39 -13.27 -16.59
CA ASN A 903 19.14 -12.57 -16.85
C ASN A 903 18.57 -12.89 -18.24
N ALA A 904 18.62 -14.18 -18.59
CA ALA A 904 18.36 -14.63 -19.94
C ALA A 904 16.87 -14.61 -20.31
N ALA A 905 16.59 -14.38 -21.59
CA ALA A 905 15.27 -14.48 -22.20
C ALA A 905 15.40 -14.71 -23.73
N PRO A 906 14.70 -15.69 -24.31
CA PRO A 906 13.85 -16.70 -23.67
C PRO A 906 14.61 -17.77 -22.89
N VAL A 907 13.92 -18.39 -21.93
CA VAL A 907 14.37 -19.60 -21.24
C VAL A 907 13.30 -20.68 -21.39
N ILE A 908 13.69 -21.83 -21.94
CA ILE A 908 12.85 -23.02 -22.06
C ILE A 908 13.31 -24.05 -21.02
N ALA A 909 12.38 -24.59 -20.26
CA ALA A 909 12.65 -25.54 -19.19
C ALA A 909 11.69 -26.74 -19.26
N PRO A 910 12.03 -27.90 -18.67
CA PRO A 910 11.09 -29.01 -18.57
C PRO A 910 9.93 -28.65 -17.63
N ASP A 911 8.75 -29.20 -17.88
CA ASP A 911 7.54 -28.99 -17.05
C ASP A 911 7.70 -29.44 -15.59
N ARG A 912 8.71 -30.29 -15.31
CA ARG A 912 9.06 -30.73 -13.96
C ARG A 912 10.48 -30.29 -13.59
N PHE A 913 10.60 -29.64 -12.43
CA PHE A 913 11.89 -29.23 -11.88
C PHE A 913 12.62 -30.37 -11.15
N LEU A 914 11.88 -31.22 -10.43
CA LEU A 914 12.31 -32.48 -9.79
C LEU A 914 11.14 -33.49 -9.93
N ASN A 915 11.30 -34.78 -9.58
CA ASN A 915 10.22 -35.80 -9.74
C ASN A 915 8.95 -35.56 -8.89
N SER A 916 8.80 -34.41 -8.23
CA SER A 916 7.56 -33.99 -7.58
C SER A 916 6.66 -33.23 -8.56
N ARG A 917 5.38 -33.62 -8.63
CA ARG A 917 4.35 -32.95 -9.45
C ARG A 917 3.89 -31.60 -8.87
N GLU A 918 4.21 -31.34 -7.61
CA GLU A 918 3.50 -30.36 -6.79
C GLU A 918 4.25 -29.04 -6.62
N TRP A 919 5.49 -28.92 -7.14
CA TRP A 919 6.31 -27.74 -6.86
C TRP A 919 7.10 -27.26 -8.07
N GLN A 920 6.69 -26.11 -8.62
CA GLN A 920 7.39 -25.43 -9.71
C GLN A 920 8.38 -24.41 -9.12
N ALA A 921 9.68 -24.70 -9.24
CA ALA A 921 10.77 -23.76 -8.96
C ALA A 921 11.09 -22.83 -10.14
N TRP A 922 10.40 -23.02 -11.27
CA TRP A 922 10.64 -22.25 -12.45
C TRP A 922 10.01 -20.86 -12.28
N PRO A 923 10.76 -19.78 -12.51
CA PRO A 923 10.19 -18.46 -12.65
C PRO A 923 9.03 -18.45 -13.64
N ASP A 924 7.94 -17.74 -13.33
CA ASP A 924 6.75 -17.65 -14.19
C ASP A 924 7.07 -17.18 -15.62
N ARG A 925 8.12 -16.36 -15.74
CA ARG A 925 8.65 -15.83 -17.01
C ARG A 925 9.31 -16.89 -17.90
N TRP A 926 9.52 -18.12 -17.43
CA TRP A 926 10.15 -19.19 -18.20
C TRP A 926 9.12 -20.09 -18.87
N ILE A 927 9.42 -20.52 -20.09
CA ILE A 927 8.54 -21.34 -20.90
C ILE A 927 8.79 -22.80 -20.54
N THR A 928 7.77 -23.49 -20.02
CA THR A 928 7.88 -24.90 -19.65
C THR A 928 7.25 -25.81 -20.71
N ILE A 929 7.93 -26.90 -21.07
CA ILE A 929 7.42 -27.93 -22.00
C ILE A 929 7.61 -29.34 -21.42
N PRO A 930 6.78 -30.34 -21.80
CA PRO A 930 6.88 -31.70 -21.26
C PRO A 930 8.25 -32.35 -21.44
N ALA A 931 8.83 -32.88 -20.35
CA ALA A 931 10.10 -33.61 -20.37
C ALA A 931 10.02 -34.98 -21.09
N SER A 932 8.84 -35.61 -21.12
CA SER A 932 8.55 -36.80 -21.93
C SER A 932 7.09 -36.81 -22.42
N LEU A 933 6.84 -37.38 -23.60
CA LEU A 933 5.49 -37.56 -24.13
C LEU A 933 4.88 -38.81 -23.48
N SER A 934 4.10 -38.64 -22.40
CA SER A 934 3.35 -39.74 -21.76
C SER A 934 1.94 -39.94 -22.34
N SER A 935 1.72 -39.49 -23.58
CA SER A 935 0.66 -39.90 -24.52
C SER A 935 0.97 -39.30 -25.88
N PRO A 936 0.78 -40.02 -27.01
CA PRO A 936 0.98 -39.44 -28.34
C PRO A 936 -0.02 -38.30 -28.58
N PRO A 937 0.37 -37.20 -29.24
CA PRO A 937 -0.61 -36.25 -29.75
C PRO A 937 -1.58 -36.98 -30.67
N LYS A 938 -2.88 -36.83 -30.45
CA LYS A 938 -3.90 -37.26 -31.41
C LYS A 938 -3.87 -36.29 -32.59
N GLY A 939 -3.07 -36.63 -33.59
CA GLY A 939 -3.05 -35.96 -34.89
C GLY A 939 -1.69 -36.06 -35.57
N PRO A 940 -1.63 -36.34 -36.89
CA PRO A 940 -0.36 -36.37 -37.60
C PRO A 940 0.21 -34.95 -37.67
N VAL A 941 1.41 -34.76 -37.11
CA VAL A 941 2.25 -33.60 -37.42
C VAL A 941 2.90 -33.89 -38.77
N PRO A 942 2.63 -33.12 -39.84
CA PRO A 942 3.32 -33.35 -41.10
C PRO A 942 4.77 -32.92 -40.95
N VAL A 943 5.68 -33.89 -40.99
CA VAL A 943 7.11 -33.68 -41.20
C VAL A 943 7.29 -33.41 -42.68
N VAL A 944 7.47 -32.14 -43.07
CA VAL A 944 7.94 -31.80 -44.41
C VAL A 944 9.44 -31.97 -44.45
N VAL A 945 9.91 -33.14 -44.90
CA VAL A 945 11.30 -33.36 -45.28
C VAL A 945 11.47 -32.77 -46.69
N GLY A 946 12.12 -31.61 -46.78
CA GLY A 946 12.46 -30.99 -48.06
C GLY A 946 13.44 -31.85 -48.86
N ALA A 947 12.99 -32.34 -50.01
CA ALA A 947 13.84 -32.97 -51.00
C ALA A 947 14.77 -31.93 -51.66
N LYS A 948 16.04 -32.30 -51.85
CA LYS A 948 17.03 -31.50 -52.59
C LYS A 948 16.59 -31.31 -54.04
N SER A 949 16.66 -30.08 -54.55
CA SER A 949 16.87 -29.84 -55.99
C SER A 949 17.66 -28.54 -56.23
N ASN A 950 18.35 -28.53 -57.37
CA ASN A 950 19.50 -27.69 -57.71
C ASN A 950 19.20 -26.20 -57.89
N GLY A 951 20.17 -25.38 -57.45
CA GLY A 951 20.73 -24.28 -58.25
C GLY A 951 19.79 -23.16 -58.68
N GLY A 952 19.65 -22.15 -57.83
CA GLY A 952 19.07 -20.86 -58.20
C GLY A 952 19.00 -19.96 -56.97
N LYS A 953 19.36 -18.69 -57.10
CA LYS A 953 19.27 -17.69 -56.01
C LYS A 953 17.83 -17.64 -55.47
N GLU A 954 17.59 -18.17 -54.27
CA GLU A 954 16.28 -18.10 -53.62
C GLU A 954 16.12 -16.76 -52.91
N ALA A 955 15.15 -15.97 -53.38
CA ALA A 955 14.45 -15.02 -52.53
C ALA A 955 13.61 -15.82 -51.54
N VAL A 956 13.74 -15.53 -50.24
CA VAL A 956 12.93 -16.15 -49.19
C VAL A 956 11.47 -15.75 -49.41
N VAL A 957 10.69 -16.65 -50.00
CA VAL A 957 9.23 -16.58 -50.01
C VAL A 957 8.76 -17.17 -48.67
N THR A 958 8.30 -16.32 -47.76
CA THR A 958 7.59 -16.77 -46.56
C THR A 958 6.23 -17.33 -46.98
N GLU A 959 6.07 -18.65 -47.01
CA GLU A 959 4.73 -19.26 -47.12
C GLU A 959 3.89 -18.82 -45.91
N HIS A 960 2.86 -18.02 -46.14
CA HIS A 960 1.92 -17.61 -45.10
C HIS A 960 1.15 -18.85 -44.62
N LEU A 961 1.34 -19.22 -43.35
CA LEU A 961 0.54 -20.26 -42.70
C LEU A 961 -0.95 -19.90 -42.82
N PRO A 962 -1.84 -20.89 -43.09
CA PRO A 962 -3.27 -20.65 -43.15
C PRO A 962 -3.78 -20.09 -41.80
N ILE A 963 -4.66 -19.08 -41.85
CA ILE A 963 -5.21 -18.46 -40.66
C ILE A 963 -5.92 -19.50 -39.79
N ARG A 964 -5.42 -19.65 -38.57
CA ARG A 964 -6.03 -20.41 -37.46
C ARG A 964 -6.17 -19.53 -36.23
N LEU A 965 -7.33 -19.60 -35.58
CA LEU A 965 -7.69 -18.76 -34.44
C LEU A 965 -7.78 -19.55 -33.15
N GLY A 966 -7.07 -19.13 -32.12
CA GLY A 966 -7.26 -19.58 -30.74
C GLY A 966 -8.27 -18.68 -30.02
N LEU A 967 -9.34 -19.28 -29.49
CA LEU A 967 -10.30 -18.62 -28.61
C LEU A 967 -9.91 -18.88 -27.15
N LEU A 968 -9.49 -17.83 -26.45
CA LEU A 968 -8.98 -17.89 -25.08
C LEU A 968 -10.05 -17.32 -24.14
N PHE A 969 -10.86 -18.20 -23.56
CA PHE A 969 -11.95 -17.84 -22.67
C PHE A 969 -11.47 -17.74 -21.22
N LEU A 970 -11.50 -16.54 -20.66
CA LEU A 970 -11.37 -16.29 -19.23
C LEU A 970 -12.77 -16.18 -18.63
N THR A 971 -13.18 -17.18 -17.84
CA THR A 971 -14.56 -17.29 -17.33
C THR A 971 -14.61 -17.37 -15.82
N ARG A 972 -15.73 -16.99 -15.21
CA ARG A 972 -15.97 -17.34 -13.80
C ARG A 972 -16.37 -18.80 -13.64
N GLN A 973 -17.29 -19.25 -14.49
CA GLN A 973 -17.91 -20.58 -14.52
C GLN A 973 -18.09 -20.99 -16.00
N ASP A 974 -19.26 -21.47 -16.39
CA ASP A 974 -19.62 -21.79 -17.79
C ASP A 974 -19.71 -20.56 -18.71
N LEU A 975 -19.79 -20.78 -20.03
CA LEU A 975 -20.14 -19.74 -21.00
C LEU A 975 -21.64 -19.41 -20.89
N ASN A 976 -22.02 -18.15 -21.13
CA ASN A 976 -23.44 -17.75 -21.10
C ASN A 976 -24.25 -18.36 -22.25
N HIS A 977 -23.63 -18.50 -23.43
CA HIS A 977 -24.25 -19.03 -24.65
C HIS A 977 -23.40 -20.15 -25.29
N PRO A 978 -23.26 -21.31 -24.62
CA PRO A 978 -22.34 -22.36 -25.07
C PRO A 978 -22.79 -23.02 -26.38
N GLN A 979 -24.09 -23.05 -26.68
CA GLN A 979 -24.60 -23.60 -27.94
C GLN A 979 -24.23 -22.72 -29.14
N LEU A 980 -24.29 -21.39 -28.98
CA LEU A 980 -23.90 -20.45 -30.03
C LEU A 980 -22.41 -20.59 -30.36
N TRP A 981 -21.56 -20.67 -29.34
CA TRP A 981 -20.13 -20.89 -29.52
C TRP A 981 -19.85 -22.25 -30.16
N LYS A 982 -20.57 -23.31 -29.77
CA LYS A 982 -20.41 -24.63 -30.40
C LYS A 982 -20.75 -24.59 -31.90
N GLN A 983 -21.84 -23.91 -32.28
CA GLN A 983 -22.19 -23.72 -33.70
C GLN A 983 -21.10 -22.97 -34.46
N PHE A 984 -20.56 -21.89 -33.88
CA PHE A 984 -19.46 -21.13 -34.46
C PHE A 984 -18.20 -22.00 -34.65
N ILE A 985 -17.80 -22.75 -33.62
CA ILE A 985 -16.62 -23.63 -33.65
C ILE A 985 -16.80 -24.74 -34.70
N ASP A 986 -17.98 -25.36 -34.76
CA ASP A 986 -18.28 -26.43 -35.71
C ASP A 986 -18.26 -25.92 -37.16
N SER A 987 -18.67 -24.66 -37.39
CA SER A 987 -18.59 -24.02 -38.71
C SER A 987 -17.16 -23.77 -39.20
N ALA A 988 -16.16 -23.86 -38.30
CA ALA A 988 -14.77 -23.58 -38.61
C ALA A 988 -13.95 -24.82 -39.01
N ASP A 989 -14.55 -26.02 -39.02
CA ASP A 989 -13.92 -27.27 -39.46
C ASP A 989 -12.49 -27.50 -38.93
N GLY A 990 -12.30 -27.28 -37.62
CA GLY A 990 -11.02 -27.47 -36.94
C GLY A 990 -9.99 -26.35 -37.13
N GLU A 991 -10.32 -25.25 -37.82
CA GLU A 991 -9.46 -24.07 -37.94
C GLU A 991 -9.51 -23.14 -36.70
N VAL A 992 -10.37 -23.47 -35.73
CA VAL A 992 -10.49 -22.78 -34.45
C VAL A 992 -10.10 -23.72 -33.31
N ALA A 993 -9.16 -23.28 -32.47
CA ALA A 993 -8.77 -23.95 -31.23
C ALA A 993 -9.38 -23.22 -30.02
N VAL A 994 -9.73 -23.96 -28.96
CA VAL A 994 -10.39 -23.40 -27.78
C VAL A 994 -9.57 -23.68 -26.51
N PHE A 995 -9.43 -22.66 -25.67
CA PHE A 995 -8.72 -22.72 -24.40
C PHE A 995 -9.56 -22.01 -23.33
N VAL A 996 -9.72 -22.63 -22.17
CA VAL A 996 -10.60 -22.12 -21.11
C VAL A 996 -9.86 -22.05 -19.78
N HIS A 997 -9.94 -20.89 -19.12
CA HIS A 997 -9.48 -20.68 -17.76
C HIS A 997 -10.67 -20.23 -16.91
N PRO A 998 -11.30 -21.15 -16.16
CA PRO A 998 -12.39 -20.82 -15.27
C PRO A 998 -11.91 -20.49 -13.85
N LYS A 999 -12.48 -19.45 -13.23
CA LYS A 999 -12.29 -19.17 -11.80
C LYS A 999 -12.79 -20.32 -10.92
N HIS A 1000 -13.89 -20.95 -11.31
CA HIS A 1000 -14.51 -22.08 -10.63
C HIS A 1000 -14.63 -23.29 -11.58
N PRO A 1001 -13.57 -24.11 -11.73
CA PRO A 1001 -13.55 -25.22 -12.69
C PRO A 1001 -14.62 -26.29 -12.45
N ALA A 1002 -14.99 -26.49 -11.18
CA ALA A 1002 -16.05 -27.42 -10.79
C ALA A 1002 -17.45 -26.99 -11.29
N GLU A 1003 -17.63 -25.72 -11.62
CA GLU A 1003 -18.90 -25.14 -12.04
C GLU A 1003 -19.10 -25.11 -13.55
N ILE A 1004 -18.14 -25.59 -14.34
CA ILE A 1004 -18.37 -25.87 -15.76
C ILE A 1004 -19.39 -27.00 -15.86
N ARG A 1005 -20.49 -26.80 -16.57
CA ARG A 1005 -21.52 -27.82 -16.80
C ARG A 1005 -21.53 -28.32 -18.24
N THR A 1006 -21.18 -27.46 -19.19
CA THR A 1006 -21.08 -27.75 -20.63
C THR A 1006 -20.01 -28.80 -20.90
N PRO A 1007 -20.38 -30.00 -21.40
CA PRO A 1007 -19.43 -31.11 -21.55
C PRO A 1007 -18.24 -30.80 -22.46
N TRP A 1008 -18.49 -30.23 -23.65
CA TRP A 1008 -17.42 -29.92 -24.60
C TRP A 1008 -16.47 -28.83 -24.06
N LEU A 1009 -16.96 -27.93 -23.20
CA LEU A 1009 -16.13 -26.87 -22.64
C LEU A 1009 -15.14 -27.41 -21.59
N LYS A 1010 -15.53 -28.43 -20.82
CA LYS A 1010 -14.66 -29.09 -19.83
C LYS A 1010 -13.38 -29.66 -20.45
N GLU A 1011 -13.49 -30.19 -21.66
CA GLU A 1011 -12.37 -30.80 -22.38
C GLU A 1011 -11.31 -29.78 -22.80
N HIS A 1012 -11.65 -28.49 -22.80
CA HIS A 1012 -10.78 -27.39 -23.21
C HIS A 1012 -10.26 -26.54 -22.03
N VAL A 1013 -10.53 -26.96 -20.79
CA VAL A 1013 -9.98 -26.32 -19.59
C VAL A 1013 -8.46 -26.55 -19.54
N ILE A 1014 -7.71 -25.46 -19.47
CA ILE A 1014 -6.24 -25.52 -19.41
C ILE A 1014 -5.77 -26.09 -18.06
N ARG A 1015 -4.56 -26.64 -18.04
CA ARG A 1015 -4.01 -27.30 -16.85
C ARG A 1015 -3.58 -26.31 -15.76
N GLU A 1016 -3.05 -25.17 -16.18
CA GLU A 1016 -2.47 -24.17 -15.29
C GLU A 1016 -3.52 -23.10 -14.96
N LEU A 1017 -4.13 -23.25 -13.77
CA LEU A 1017 -5.17 -22.34 -13.30
C LEU A 1017 -4.64 -21.47 -12.16
N HIS A 1018 -5.04 -20.21 -12.17
CA HIS A 1018 -4.57 -19.17 -11.25
C HIS A 1018 -5.79 -18.54 -10.59
N PRO A 1019 -5.75 -18.23 -9.28
CA PRO A 1019 -6.80 -17.43 -8.65
C PRO A 1019 -6.95 -16.09 -9.36
N THR A 1020 -8.17 -15.60 -9.56
CA THR A 1020 -8.44 -14.33 -10.24
C THR A 1020 -9.25 -13.38 -9.37
N ASN A 1021 -8.75 -12.15 -9.22
CA ASN A 1021 -9.42 -11.06 -8.52
C ASN A 1021 -9.66 -9.89 -9.48
N TRP A 1022 -10.81 -9.24 -9.34
CA TRP A 1022 -11.18 -8.14 -10.23
C TRP A 1022 -10.26 -6.93 -10.04
N GLY A 1023 -9.77 -6.37 -11.15
CA GLY A 1023 -8.90 -5.19 -11.14
C GLY A 1023 -7.47 -5.47 -10.65
N ASP A 1024 -7.08 -6.74 -10.48
CA ASP A 1024 -5.79 -7.15 -9.92
C ASP A 1024 -4.90 -7.84 -10.99
N ALA A 1025 -3.58 -7.80 -10.80
CA ALA A 1025 -2.60 -8.44 -11.70
C ALA A 1025 -2.80 -9.96 -11.84
N SER A 1026 -3.53 -10.60 -10.92
CA SER A 1026 -3.96 -12.00 -11.05
C SER A 1026 -4.80 -12.29 -12.30
N LEU A 1027 -5.56 -11.32 -12.83
CA LEU A 1027 -6.26 -11.48 -14.11
C LEU A 1027 -5.28 -11.63 -15.27
N VAL A 1028 -4.25 -10.77 -15.30
CA VAL A 1028 -3.18 -10.85 -16.32
C VAL A 1028 -2.45 -12.18 -16.23
N ARG A 1029 -2.18 -12.68 -15.01
CA ARG A 1029 -1.58 -14.01 -14.80
C ARG A 1029 -2.41 -15.13 -15.44
N ALA A 1030 -3.72 -15.11 -15.26
CA ALA A 1030 -4.63 -16.07 -15.87
C ALA A 1030 -4.67 -15.93 -17.41
N MET A 1031 -4.67 -14.70 -17.94
CA MET A 1031 -4.61 -14.44 -19.38
C MET A 1031 -3.28 -14.92 -20.00
N LEU A 1032 -2.15 -14.76 -19.29
CA LEU A 1032 -0.85 -15.27 -19.71
C LEU A 1032 -0.81 -16.79 -19.71
N ALA A 1033 -1.45 -17.46 -18.75
CA ALA A 1033 -1.57 -18.92 -18.75
C ALA A 1033 -2.39 -19.43 -19.95
N LEU A 1034 -3.51 -18.77 -20.28
CA LEU A 1034 -4.28 -19.02 -21.50
C LEU A 1034 -3.43 -18.84 -22.76
N LEU A 1035 -2.71 -17.71 -22.85
CA LEU A 1035 -1.86 -17.39 -23.98
C LEU A 1035 -0.72 -18.41 -24.13
N LYS A 1036 -0.08 -18.80 -23.04
CA LYS A 1036 1.00 -19.79 -23.00
C LYS A 1036 0.53 -21.16 -23.46
N GLU A 1037 -0.64 -21.61 -23.00
CA GLU A 1037 -1.21 -22.89 -23.45
C GLU A 1037 -1.57 -22.84 -24.94
N ALA A 1038 -2.24 -21.77 -25.38
CA ALA A 1038 -2.59 -21.60 -26.79
C ALA A 1038 -1.35 -21.51 -27.70
N PHE A 1039 -0.30 -20.84 -27.24
CA PHE A 1039 0.93 -20.64 -28.00
C PHE A 1039 1.72 -21.95 -28.20
N ARG A 1040 1.52 -22.96 -27.35
CA ARG A 1040 2.14 -24.30 -27.53
C ARG A 1040 1.66 -24.98 -28.82
N ASP A 1041 0.46 -24.67 -29.29
CA ASP A 1041 0.01 -25.11 -30.60
C ASP A 1041 0.64 -24.24 -31.70
N ALA A 1042 1.62 -24.81 -32.41
CA ALA A 1042 2.34 -24.13 -33.49
C ALA A 1042 1.44 -23.76 -34.67
N THR A 1043 0.26 -24.38 -34.79
CA THR A 1043 -0.69 -24.12 -35.88
C THR A 1043 -1.56 -22.89 -35.64
N VAL A 1044 -1.70 -22.43 -34.40
CA VAL A 1044 -2.50 -21.23 -34.05
C VAL A 1044 -1.75 -19.97 -34.47
N THR A 1045 -2.38 -19.16 -35.33
CA THR A 1045 -1.77 -17.93 -35.88
C THR A 1045 -2.22 -16.67 -35.15
N HIS A 1046 -3.44 -16.67 -34.60
CA HIS A 1046 -4.05 -15.52 -33.93
C HIS A 1046 -4.72 -15.96 -32.63
N PHE A 1047 -4.74 -15.08 -31.62
CA PHE A 1047 -5.20 -15.35 -30.26
C PHE A 1047 -6.23 -14.30 -29.84
N ALA A 1048 -7.48 -14.69 -29.62
CA ALA A 1048 -8.55 -13.79 -29.19
C ALA A 1048 -8.90 -14.03 -27.72
N LEU A 1049 -8.73 -13.02 -26.88
CA LEU A 1049 -9.10 -13.04 -25.46
C LEU A 1049 -10.57 -12.67 -25.26
N LEU A 1050 -11.34 -13.57 -24.66
CA LEU A 1050 -12.79 -13.51 -24.54
C LEU A 1050 -13.26 -13.78 -23.10
N SER A 1051 -14.45 -13.27 -22.74
CA SER A 1051 -15.11 -13.56 -21.46
C SER A 1051 -16.32 -14.47 -21.63
N GLU A 1052 -16.90 -14.97 -20.53
CA GLU A 1052 -18.12 -15.80 -20.55
C GLU A 1052 -19.34 -15.13 -21.20
N SER A 1053 -19.30 -13.80 -21.28
CA SER A 1053 -20.39 -12.93 -21.76
C SER A 1053 -20.19 -12.39 -23.17
N CYS A 1054 -19.13 -12.86 -23.86
CA CYS A 1054 -18.88 -12.53 -25.26
C CYS A 1054 -19.67 -13.45 -26.18
N ILE A 1055 -20.09 -12.92 -27.33
CA ILE A 1055 -20.66 -13.68 -28.44
C ILE A 1055 -19.95 -13.35 -29.75
N PRO A 1056 -19.88 -14.29 -30.72
CA PRO A 1056 -19.52 -13.98 -32.10
C PRO A 1056 -20.63 -13.20 -32.80
N ILE A 1057 -20.25 -12.19 -33.59
CA ILE A 1057 -21.17 -11.39 -34.43
C ILE A 1057 -20.83 -11.47 -35.93
N LYS A 1058 -19.81 -12.24 -36.27
CA LYS A 1058 -19.39 -12.58 -37.64
C LYS A 1058 -19.21 -14.10 -37.72
N ALA A 1059 -19.54 -14.68 -38.88
CA ALA A 1059 -19.26 -16.09 -39.14
C ALA A 1059 -17.75 -16.33 -39.29
N TRP A 1060 -17.28 -17.57 -39.06
CA TRP A 1060 -15.85 -17.90 -39.15
C TRP A 1060 -15.24 -17.49 -40.50
N HIS A 1061 -15.91 -17.76 -41.62
CA HIS A 1061 -15.41 -17.42 -42.95
C HIS A 1061 -15.16 -15.91 -43.10
N GLN A 1062 -16.01 -15.06 -42.51
CA GLN A 1062 -15.85 -13.60 -42.54
C GLN A 1062 -14.65 -13.16 -41.69
N ILE A 1063 -14.48 -13.75 -40.50
CA ILE A 1063 -13.34 -13.48 -39.62
C ILE A 1063 -12.05 -13.91 -40.33
N LYS A 1064 -12.03 -15.10 -40.94
CA LYS A 1064 -10.90 -15.63 -41.69
C LYS A 1064 -10.52 -14.71 -42.85
N THR A 1065 -11.48 -14.28 -43.68
CA THR A 1065 -11.23 -13.34 -44.78
C THR A 1065 -10.70 -12.00 -44.25
N ALA A 1066 -11.27 -11.49 -43.15
CA ALA A 1066 -10.79 -10.25 -42.55
C ALA A 1066 -9.34 -10.36 -42.04
N LEU A 1067 -8.99 -11.47 -41.36
CA LEU A 1067 -7.63 -11.71 -40.87
C LEU A 1067 -6.63 -12.05 -42.00
N GLN A 1068 -7.09 -12.63 -43.11
CA GLN A 1068 -6.27 -12.78 -44.32
C GLN A 1068 -5.96 -11.43 -44.97
N SER A 1069 -6.93 -10.50 -44.93
CA SER A 1069 -6.74 -9.15 -45.48
C SER A 1069 -5.90 -8.25 -44.57
N ASP A 1070 -6.06 -8.37 -43.26
CA ASP A 1070 -5.33 -7.61 -42.25
C ASP A 1070 -4.94 -8.55 -41.08
N PRO A 1071 -3.75 -9.17 -41.14
CA PRO A 1071 -3.27 -10.14 -40.14
C PRO A 1071 -2.67 -9.46 -38.90
N ARG A 1072 -2.80 -8.14 -38.77
CA ARG A 1072 -2.21 -7.39 -37.66
C ARG A 1072 -2.97 -7.63 -36.36
N SER A 1073 -2.23 -7.61 -35.25
CA SER A 1073 -2.81 -7.58 -33.91
C SER A 1073 -3.78 -6.41 -33.74
N ARG A 1074 -4.97 -6.66 -33.20
CA ARG A 1074 -5.99 -5.66 -32.89
C ARG A 1074 -6.03 -5.35 -31.40
N ILE A 1075 -5.62 -4.13 -31.06
CA ILE A 1075 -5.60 -3.60 -29.70
C ILE A 1075 -6.00 -2.12 -29.74
N ASP A 1076 -7.17 -1.81 -29.20
CA ASP A 1076 -7.65 -0.42 -29.09
C ASP A 1076 -6.91 0.28 -27.94
N GLU A 1077 -5.67 0.69 -28.22
CA GLU A 1077 -4.78 1.29 -27.25
C GLU A 1077 -4.62 2.81 -27.39
N GLN A 1078 -4.44 3.48 -26.26
CA GLN A 1078 -4.15 4.91 -26.16
C GLN A 1078 -2.93 5.15 -25.25
N THR A 1079 -2.19 6.21 -25.53
CA THR A 1079 -1.09 6.65 -24.65
C THR A 1079 -1.64 7.33 -23.40
N ILE A 1080 -0.91 7.25 -22.30
CA ILE A 1080 -1.29 7.87 -21.00
C ILE A 1080 -1.58 9.37 -21.13
N ASP A 1081 -0.87 10.07 -22.01
CA ASP A 1081 -1.01 11.52 -22.18
C ASP A 1081 -2.40 11.92 -22.66
N ARG A 1082 -3.11 11.03 -23.37
CA ARG A 1082 -4.42 11.28 -23.97
C ARG A 1082 -5.61 10.91 -23.06
N MET A 1083 -5.34 10.52 -21.80
CA MET A 1083 -6.36 10.06 -20.85
C MET A 1083 -7.17 11.17 -20.16
N SER A 1084 -8.39 10.82 -19.76
CA SER A 1084 -9.21 11.59 -18.80
C SER A 1084 -8.77 11.35 -17.34
N GLY A 1085 -9.05 12.32 -16.45
CA GLY A 1085 -8.50 12.38 -15.09
C GLY A 1085 -8.80 11.18 -14.16
N SER A 1086 -9.90 10.46 -14.35
CA SER A 1086 -10.24 9.27 -13.54
C SER A 1086 -9.40 8.03 -13.86
N HIS A 1087 -8.82 7.95 -15.07
CA HIS A 1087 -7.98 6.84 -15.49
C HIS A 1087 -6.51 7.07 -15.15
N ARG A 1088 -6.06 8.34 -15.08
CA ARG A 1088 -4.72 8.70 -14.56
C ARG A 1088 -4.56 8.35 -13.07
N GLY A 1089 -5.63 8.39 -12.27
CA GLY A 1089 -5.59 8.01 -10.85
C GLY A 1089 -5.42 6.50 -10.59
N ARG A 1090 -5.54 5.65 -11.61
CA ARG A 1090 -5.32 4.19 -11.54
C ARG A 1090 -3.86 3.81 -11.84
N PHE A 1091 -3.04 4.80 -12.20
CA PHE A 1091 -1.64 4.66 -12.55
C PHE A 1091 -0.74 4.83 -11.32
N GLN A 1092 0.06 3.81 -11.02
CA GLN A 1092 1.28 3.96 -10.22
C GLN A 1092 2.46 3.67 -11.15
N SER A 1093 3.37 4.63 -11.34
CA SER A 1093 4.52 4.43 -12.21
C SER A 1093 5.45 3.36 -11.62
N SER A 1094 5.56 2.21 -12.27
CA SER A 1094 6.68 1.31 -12.05
C SER A 1094 7.96 1.97 -12.56
N SER A 1095 9.01 2.02 -11.75
CA SER A 1095 10.32 2.57 -12.13
C SER A 1095 11.04 1.76 -13.21
N ARG A 1096 10.53 0.58 -13.55
CA ARG A 1096 11.14 -0.36 -14.52
C ARG A 1096 10.55 -0.26 -15.92
N VAL A 1097 9.35 0.29 -16.09
CA VAL A 1097 8.69 0.50 -17.38
C VAL A 1097 8.76 1.98 -17.73
N LEU A 1098 9.33 2.31 -18.89
CA LEU A 1098 9.41 3.70 -19.36
C LEU A 1098 8.01 4.31 -19.45
N SER A 1099 7.87 5.55 -18.96
CA SER A 1099 6.60 6.30 -19.01
C SER A 1099 6.00 6.34 -20.43
N SER A 1100 6.86 6.47 -21.45
CA SER A 1100 6.49 6.49 -22.87
C SER A 1100 5.97 5.16 -23.42
N SER A 1101 6.28 4.04 -22.76
CA SER A 1101 5.83 2.71 -23.17
C SER A 1101 4.44 2.37 -22.65
N TRP A 1102 3.90 3.13 -21.70
CA TRP A 1102 2.60 2.81 -21.15
C TRP A 1102 1.47 3.00 -22.16
N ARG A 1103 0.58 2.01 -22.18
CA ARG A 1103 -0.63 1.97 -22.99
C ARG A 1103 -1.80 1.62 -22.10
N VAL A 1104 -2.96 2.16 -22.44
CA VAL A 1104 -4.24 1.63 -21.96
C VAL A 1104 -5.07 1.14 -23.10
N HIS A 1105 -5.65 -0.03 -22.88
CA HIS A 1105 -6.46 -0.74 -23.83
C HIS A 1105 -7.56 -1.48 -23.09
N SER A 1106 -8.54 -1.99 -23.83
CA SER A 1106 -9.52 -2.89 -23.25
C SER A 1106 -8.90 -4.26 -22.92
N GLN A 1107 -9.43 -5.00 -21.94
CA GLN A 1107 -9.00 -6.38 -21.63
C GLN A 1107 -9.02 -7.31 -22.87
N TRP A 1108 -9.89 -7.01 -23.83
CA TRP A 1108 -10.17 -7.86 -24.98
C TRP A 1108 -9.29 -7.48 -26.17
N VAL A 1109 -8.28 -8.30 -26.43
CA VAL A 1109 -7.31 -8.10 -27.51
C VAL A 1109 -7.30 -9.30 -28.46
N LEU A 1110 -6.94 -9.04 -29.71
CA LEU A 1110 -6.64 -10.08 -30.70
C LEU A 1110 -5.18 -9.93 -31.11
N LEU A 1111 -4.36 -10.94 -30.82
CA LEU A 1111 -2.93 -10.90 -31.06
C LEU A 1111 -2.58 -11.83 -32.23
N ASP A 1112 -1.71 -11.39 -33.12
CA ASP A 1112 -0.98 -12.30 -33.97
C ASP A 1112 0.09 -13.05 -33.15
N ARG A 1113 0.62 -14.13 -33.73
CA ARG A 1113 1.62 -14.97 -33.07
C ARG A 1113 2.91 -14.24 -32.71
N GLN A 1114 3.33 -13.24 -33.47
CA GLN A 1114 4.53 -12.47 -33.12
C GLN A 1114 4.27 -11.58 -31.89
N ALA A 1115 3.15 -10.89 -31.84
CA ALA A 1115 2.75 -10.09 -30.68
C ALA A 1115 2.57 -10.97 -29.44
N ALA A 1116 1.92 -12.13 -29.58
CA ALA A 1116 1.79 -13.11 -28.50
C ALA A 1116 3.15 -13.55 -27.96
N SER A 1117 4.14 -13.76 -28.84
CA SER A 1117 5.52 -14.07 -28.46
C SER A 1117 6.14 -12.95 -27.63
N GLU A 1118 6.07 -11.69 -28.09
CA GLU A 1118 6.63 -10.55 -27.34
C GLU A 1118 6.00 -10.40 -25.95
N ILE A 1119 4.68 -10.62 -25.83
CA ILE A 1119 3.98 -10.62 -24.55
C ILE A 1119 4.53 -11.69 -23.61
N LEU A 1120 4.66 -12.93 -24.09
CA LEU A 1120 5.18 -14.05 -23.28
C LEU A 1120 6.64 -13.83 -22.87
N LEU A 1121 7.44 -13.16 -23.71
CA LEU A 1121 8.84 -12.82 -23.44
C LEU A 1121 9.00 -11.62 -22.51
N ALA A 1122 7.94 -10.83 -22.27
CA ALA A 1122 8.07 -9.59 -21.53
C ALA A 1122 8.42 -9.81 -20.05
N GLY A 1123 7.90 -10.87 -19.42
CA GLY A 1123 8.34 -11.33 -18.09
C GLY A 1123 8.20 -10.31 -16.95
N ARG A 1124 7.36 -9.28 -17.13
CA ARG A 1124 7.27 -8.08 -16.27
C ARG A 1124 5.94 -7.92 -15.54
N LEU A 1125 5.23 -9.03 -15.29
CA LEU A 1125 3.95 -8.99 -14.56
C LEU A 1125 4.07 -8.32 -13.18
N ASN A 1126 5.18 -8.53 -12.48
CA ASN A 1126 5.43 -7.94 -11.16
C ASN A 1126 5.49 -6.41 -11.19
N ASP A 1127 5.79 -5.80 -12.34
CA ASP A 1127 5.78 -4.34 -12.49
C ASP A 1127 4.35 -3.77 -12.45
N PHE A 1128 3.32 -4.61 -12.53
CA PHE A 1128 1.90 -4.26 -12.50
C PHE A 1128 1.21 -4.67 -11.19
N GLY A 1129 1.96 -5.16 -10.19
CA GLY A 1129 1.38 -5.71 -8.95
C GLY A 1129 0.54 -4.71 -8.12
N ASN A 1130 0.80 -3.41 -8.27
CA ASN A 1130 0.03 -2.34 -7.62
C ASN A 1130 -0.80 -1.51 -8.61
N VAL A 1131 -0.91 -1.96 -9.87
CA VAL A 1131 -1.67 -1.28 -10.91
C VAL A 1131 -3.11 -1.81 -10.89
N PHE A 1132 -4.05 -0.91 -10.61
CA PHE A 1132 -5.46 -1.25 -10.70
C PHE A 1132 -5.86 -1.49 -12.16
N ALA A 1133 -6.63 -2.55 -12.41
CA ALA A 1133 -7.02 -3.02 -13.74
C ALA A 1133 -5.81 -3.30 -14.65
N ALA A 1134 -4.77 -3.97 -14.12
CA ALA A 1134 -3.55 -4.30 -14.85
C ALA A 1134 -3.80 -4.95 -16.23
N ASP A 1135 -4.89 -5.68 -16.40
CA ASP A 1135 -5.33 -6.29 -17.67
C ASP A 1135 -5.71 -5.28 -18.76
N GLU A 1136 -6.06 -4.05 -18.38
CA GLU A 1136 -6.30 -2.92 -19.29
C GLU A 1136 -5.01 -2.14 -19.63
N HIS A 1137 -3.85 -2.59 -19.14
CA HIS A 1137 -2.56 -1.91 -19.39
C HIS A 1137 -1.49 -2.85 -19.94
N TYR A 1138 -1.45 -4.09 -19.44
CA TYR A 1138 -0.29 -4.96 -19.56
C TYR A 1138 0.11 -5.24 -21.01
N PHE A 1139 -0.83 -5.63 -21.87
CA PHE A 1139 -0.52 -6.13 -23.21
C PHE A 1139 0.04 -5.02 -24.09
N GLY A 1140 -0.67 -3.90 -24.21
CA GLY A 1140 -0.18 -2.75 -24.99
C GLY A 1140 1.14 -2.20 -24.43
N THR A 1141 1.27 -2.14 -23.11
CA THR A 1141 2.49 -1.63 -22.47
C THR A 1141 3.69 -2.54 -22.72
N MET A 1142 3.51 -3.87 -22.67
CA MET A 1142 4.59 -4.81 -22.95
C MET A 1142 5.02 -4.78 -24.42
N LEU A 1143 4.08 -4.74 -25.36
CA LEU A 1143 4.40 -4.58 -26.79
C LEU A 1143 5.19 -3.30 -27.04
N ALA A 1144 4.73 -2.17 -26.52
CA ALA A 1144 5.43 -0.89 -26.65
C ALA A 1144 6.80 -0.88 -25.95
N SER A 1145 6.93 -1.51 -24.78
CA SER A 1145 8.20 -1.59 -24.03
C SER A 1145 9.26 -2.43 -24.74
N ARG A 1146 8.83 -3.41 -25.54
CA ARG A 1146 9.69 -4.29 -26.33
C ARG A 1146 9.96 -3.78 -27.73
N GLY A 1147 9.42 -2.60 -28.07
CA GLY A 1147 9.58 -1.99 -29.39
C GLY A 1147 8.86 -2.77 -30.49
N TYR A 1148 7.72 -3.40 -30.18
CA TYR A 1148 6.90 -4.05 -31.20
C TYR A 1148 6.48 -3.02 -32.26
N PRO A 1149 6.63 -3.31 -33.57
CA PRO A 1149 6.44 -2.30 -34.61
C PRO A 1149 5.00 -1.75 -34.66
N ASP A 1150 4.87 -0.42 -34.64
CA ASP A 1150 3.58 0.28 -34.60
C ASP A 1150 2.74 0.01 -35.86
N ASP A 1151 3.37 -0.26 -37.00
CA ASP A 1151 2.74 -0.60 -38.28
C ASP A 1151 2.11 -2.00 -38.29
N LYS A 1152 2.52 -2.87 -37.35
CA LYS A 1152 1.93 -4.20 -37.12
C LYS A 1152 0.74 -4.19 -36.15
N LEU A 1153 0.32 -3.02 -35.68
CA LEU A 1153 -0.86 -2.86 -34.83
C LEU A 1153 -2.02 -2.25 -35.61
N ASN A 1154 -3.20 -2.82 -35.43
CA ASN A 1154 -4.47 -2.23 -35.82
C ASN A 1154 -5.18 -1.73 -34.55
N ARG A 1155 -5.33 -0.40 -34.41
CA ARG A 1155 -5.93 0.23 -33.21
C ARG A 1155 -7.47 0.20 -33.17
N SER A 1156 -8.10 -0.66 -33.98
CA SER A 1156 -9.54 -0.90 -33.88
C SER A 1156 -9.84 -2.02 -32.89
N SER A 1157 -10.94 -1.90 -32.15
CA SER A 1157 -11.38 -2.96 -31.24
C SER A 1157 -11.85 -4.19 -32.01
N ALA A 1158 -11.43 -5.39 -31.57
CA ALA A 1158 -11.95 -6.65 -32.05
C ALA A 1158 -13.35 -6.97 -31.47
N ILE A 1159 -13.74 -6.29 -30.39
CA ILE A 1159 -14.98 -6.54 -29.64
C ILE A 1159 -15.82 -5.27 -29.53
N TRP A 1160 -17.10 -5.36 -29.92
CA TRP A 1160 -18.06 -4.29 -29.74
C TRP A 1160 -18.53 -4.23 -28.28
N ILE A 1161 -18.53 -3.04 -27.70
CA ILE A 1161 -18.99 -2.77 -26.33
C ILE A 1161 -19.72 -1.44 -26.31
N ARG A 1162 -20.93 -1.41 -25.73
CA ARG A 1162 -21.63 -0.15 -25.42
C ARG A 1162 -21.36 0.29 -23.98
N TRP A 1163 -20.92 1.53 -23.82
CA TRP A 1163 -20.56 2.11 -22.52
C TRP A 1163 -21.62 3.08 -22.01
N ALA A 1164 -22.03 2.91 -20.75
CA ALA A 1164 -22.86 3.86 -20.00
C ALA A 1164 -22.33 4.01 -18.56
N GLY A 1165 -21.06 4.42 -18.44
CA GLY A 1165 -20.28 4.37 -17.18
C GLY A 1165 -19.72 2.98 -16.86
N SER A 1166 -20.44 1.92 -17.24
CA SER A 1166 -19.95 0.52 -17.29
C SER A 1166 -20.47 -0.18 -18.56
N PRO A 1167 -19.94 -1.36 -18.93
CA PRO A 1167 -20.43 -2.12 -20.09
C PRO A 1167 -21.90 -2.49 -19.91
N VAL A 1168 -22.75 -2.05 -20.84
CA VAL A 1168 -24.19 -2.32 -20.84
C VAL A 1168 -24.43 -3.82 -21.11
N SER A 1169 -25.39 -4.41 -20.39
CA SER A 1169 -25.84 -5.80 -20.62
C SER A 1169 -27.12 -5.82 -21.46
N PHE A 1170 -27.17 -6.69 -22.46
CA PHE A 1170 -28.27 -6.77 -23.42
C PHE A 1170 -29.05 -8.08 -23.26
N GLU A 1171 -30.27 -8.01 -22.73
CA GLU A 1171 -31.18 -9.16 -22.60
C GLU A 1171 -32.02 -9.41 -23.86
N HIS A 1172 -32.24 -8.37 -24.66
CA HIS A 1172 -33.02 -8.43 -25.90
C HIS A 1172 -32.24 -7.83 -27.06
N LEU A 1173 -32.34 -8.45 -28.23
CA LEU A 1173 -31.78 -7.96 -29.49
C LEU A 1173 -32.89 -7.29 -30.30
N ASP A 1174 -32.96 -5.96 -30.25
CA ASP A 1174 -33.83 -5.19 -31.15
C ASP A 1174 -33.15 -4.98 -32.52
N GLU A 1175 -33.94 -4.57 -33.53
CA GLU A 1175 -33.44 -4.37 -34.89
C GLU A 1175 -32.32 -3.30 -34.95
N ALA A 1176 -32.39 -2.28 -34.08
CA ALA A 1176 -31.40 -1.22 -34.03
C ALA A 1176 -30.03 -1.73 -33.54
N LEU A 1177 -30.03 -2.54 -32.47
CA LEU A 1177 -28.83 -3.18 -31.95
C LEU A 1177 -28.26 -4.18 -32.96
N ILE A 1178 -29.10 -4.99 -33.60
CA ILE A 1178 -28.66 -5.94 -34.64
C ILE A 1178 -27.95 -5.20 -35.79
N GLU A 1179 -28.53 -4.09 -36.26
CA GLU A 1179 -27.93 -3.30 -37.32
C GLU A 1179 -26.61 -2.65 -36.88
N GLU A 1180 -26.50 -2.20 -35.63
CA GLU A 1180 -25.25 -1.70 -35.08
C GLU A 1180 -24.17 -2.80 -35.02
N LEU A 1181 -24.52 -3.99 -34.53
CA LEU A 1181 -23.61 -5.13 -34.46
C LEU A 1181 -23.13 -5.56 -35.85
N ARG A 1182 -24.03 -5.55 -36.86
CA ARG A 1182 -23.67 -5.87 -38.26
C ARG A 1182 -22.65 -4.90 -38.84
N ARG A 1183 -22.78 -3.61 -38.53
CA ARG A 1183 -21.90 -2.53 -39.03
C ARG A 1183 -20.56 -2.48 -38.32
N PHE A 1184 -20.44 -3.05 -37.12
CA PHE A 1184 -19.19 -3.04 -36.38
C PHE A 1184 -18.08 -3.82 -37.13
N PRO A 1185 -16.88 -3.25 -37.31
CA PRO A 1185 -15.80 -3.87 -38.08
C PRO A 1185 -15.06 -5.01 -37.35
N GLY A 1186 -15.27 -5.17 -36.05
CA GLY A 1186 -14.72 -6.29 -35.29
C GLY A 1186 -15.56 -7.56 -35.37
N PHE A 1187 -15.21 -8.54 -34.55
CA PHE A 1187 -15.65 -9.93 -34.73
C PHE A 1187 -16.60 -10.43 -33.63
N PHE A 1188 -16.52 -9.82 -32.45
CA PHE A 1188 -17.24 -10.26 -31.25
C PHE A 1188 -18.00 -9.09 -30.61
N ALA A 1189 -18.93 -9.38 -29.70
CA ALA A 1189 -19.67 -8.37 -28.95
C ALA A 1189 -19.86 -8.73 -27.47
N ARG A 1190 -20.06 -7.71 -26.63
CA ARG A 1190 -20.25 -7.80 -25.18
C ARG A 1190 -21.15 -6.64 -24.67
N LYS A 1191 -22.00 -6.80 -23.64
CA LYS A 1191 -22.16 -7.94 -22.71
C LYS A 1191 -23.51 -8.63 -22.85
N PHE A 1192 -23.49 -9.95 -23.03
CA PHE A 1192 -24.69 -10.77 -23.18
C PHE A 1192 -24.83 -11.75 -22.00
N PRO A 1193 -25.84 -11.58 -21.13
CA PRO A 1193 -26.08 -12.47 -19.99
C PRO A 1193 -26.80 -13.77 -20.42
N PRO A 1194 -26.81 -14.83 -19.59
CA PRO A 1194 -27.39 -16.14 -19.96
C PRO A 1194 -28.85 -16.09 -20.43
N GLN A 1195 -29.64 -15.17 -19.87
CA GLN A 1195 -31.05 -14.96 -20.21
C GLN A 1195 -31.28 -14.20 -21.53
N ALA A 1196 -30.23 -13.74 -22.20
CA ALA A 1196 -30.38 -13.01 -23.44
C ALA A 1196 -31.01 -13.88 -24.54
N ASP A 1197 -32.01 -13.34 -25.23
CA ASP A 1197 -32.71 -14.04 -26.32
C ASP A 1197 -31.90 -14.00 -27.61
N ILE A 1198 -30.81 -14.79 -27.64
CA ILE A 1198 -29.89 -14.89 -28.78
C ILE A 1198 -30.16 -16.15 -29.61
N GLN A 1199 -31.04 -17.04 -29.15
CA GLN A 1199 -31.33 -18.31 -29.84
C GLN A 1199 -32.11 -18.11 -31.15
N SER A 1200 -32.77 -16.96 -31.31
CA SER A 1200 -33.42 -16.54 -32.55
C SER A 1200 -32.44 -16.01 -33.61
N VAL A 1201 -31.20 -15.68 -33.22
CA VAL A 1201 -30.16 -15.18 -34.11
C VAL A 1201 -29.53 -16.37 -34.86
N ARG A 1202 -29.82 -16.46 -36.16
CA ARG A 1202 -29.12 -17.36 -37.07
C ARG A 1202 -27.94 -16.61 -37.70
N PHE A 1203 -26.78 -17.25 -37.78
CA PHE A 1203 -25.76 -16.81 -38.74
C PHE A 1203 -26.38 -16.98 -40.13
N SER A 1204 -26.67 -15.88 -40.81
CA SER A 1204 -26.92 -15.91 -42.26
C SER A 1204 -25.62 -16.28 -42.97
N GLU A 1205 -25.73 -16.81 -44.18
CA GLU A 1205 -24.55 -16.95 -45.06
C GLU A 1205 -23.90 -15.58 -45.36
N ASP A 1206 -24.68 -14.50 -45.26
CA ASP A 1206 -24.26 -13.09 -45.40
C ASP A 1206 -23.85 -12.43 -44.08
#